data_AF-A0A493SW85-F1
#
_entry.id   AF-A0A493SW85-F1
#
_cell.length_a   1.000
_cell.length_b   1.000
_cell.length_c   1.000
_cell.angle_alpha   90.00
_cell.angle_beta   90.00
_cell.angle_gamma   90.00
#
_symmetry.space_group_name_H-M   'P 1'
#
loop_
_entity.id
_entity.type
_entity.pdbx_description
1 polymer ?
#
loop_
_entity_poly.entity_id
_entity_poly.type
_entity_poly.pdbx_seq_one_letter_code
_entity_poly.pdbx_strand_id
1 'polypeptide(L)'
;MQRRQSSKHSKQPLRVHDSNQTDLSAWRKEGSINTEKTVQNQQSPSDDSKHNSLEQAVKFFEKADTVNTRLLKSLVPASVIPESSVVSSVSWLCVSKCTSNVQLLFLRWLITMFDFIDCKEQLHALYGFFFSFIHDEKLCPYVCHLLYLLTKKENVKPFRVRRLLDLQAKTGMQPHLQALLSLYKVFRPELMSITLPGKMKTYFKNSEAPWKAAINAVRRRNQANSPVSQALCLGTTQPQSRKRKWNAQLIIPASSANAQNLVGNSEKNSANDFFPVEQLQAFTQLVENIHCLEFPSQMGSVLTNPLLLHYMNCNKDESIYLRLYYWMGQTLQEECTWCVVENSQYEEEFKDFLEIIYKAECFLQEGFSSCEEFLCRSLPLWDGSCCRSQILRLVSWIPLSSFSEMKSHICDPLAQLFFTSSLYFKCSVLECLKELLQNWLNWHVVRLDSESDYQFRSLNTTLSGLVDGIAELIHFVGWISTVALRLENNCTFLLYFVLDFYEVVCDMYLKYNLPLLIMPPAGVFYPALLSMDSVSLNQLCYIMYRYRTNLVAAKENELTKKKKQQFKFSSQTYQEYNQYIIAMVGCLWTSNVFQKDNHPQGVRLDDELLKKTGVQEFKNSFNIVYHPAMMGYAIHFLQQACPDDPTFNFSLIKGKKWNWYLDYLYAQGLEGLKLFVESSINRVSQASQNKARNVEV
;
A
#
# COMPACT_ATOMS: atom_id res chain seq x y z
N MET A 1 -32.34 -57.22 9.95
CA MET A 1 -33.06 -57.32 8.66
C MET A 1 -32.24 -56.65 7.55
N GLN A 2 -32.61 -56.84 6.28
CA GLN A 2 -32.12 -56.16 5.07
C GLN A 2 -30.58 -55.98 4.86
N ARG A 3 -30.06 -56.86 3.99
CA ARG A 3 -28.90 -56.63 3.09
C ARG A 3 -29.37 -55.77 1.88
N ARG A 4 -28.55 -55.25 0.93
CA ARG A 4 -27.10 -55.41 0.62
C ARG A 4 -26.59 -54.22 -0.22
N GLN A 5 -25.28 -54.22 -0.51
CA GLN A 5 -24.61 -53.31 -1.47
C GLN A 5 -25.07 -53.51 -2.93
N SER A 6 -24.77 -52.55 -3.80
CA SER A 6 -24.72 -52.71 -5.27
C SER A 6 -23.34 -52.27 -5.81
N SER A 7 -22.96 -52.74 -7.01
CA SER A 7 -21.62 -52.50 -7.55
C SER A 7 -21.51 -52.64 -9.07
N LYS A 8 -20.69 -51.74 -9.67
CA LYS A 8 -19.83 -51.95 -10.85
C LYS A 8 -20.43 -52.12 -12.29
N HIS A 9 -19.80 -51.35 -13.18
CA HIS A 9 -19.44 -51.60 -14.59
C HIS A 9 -20.43 -51.40 -15.77
N SER A 10 -20.10 -50.37 -16.56
CA SER A 10 -19.72 -50.43 -18.00
C SER A 10 -20.76 -50.81 -19.08
N LYS A 11 -20.92 -49.89 -20.05
CA LYS A 11 -20.71 -50.16 -21.49
C LYS A 11 -20.60 -48.86 -22.31
N GLN A 12 -20.01 -48.96 -23.51
CA GLN A 12 -19.87 -47.90 -24.53
C GLN A 12 -20.68 -48.28 -25.81
N PRO A 13 -20.67 -47.55 -26.96
CA PRO A 13 -21.90 -47.15 -27.66
C PRO A 13 -22.11 -47.87 -29.03
N LEU A 14 -22.77 -47.19 -30.00
CA LEU A 14 -23.23 -47.61 -31.36
C LEU A 14 -24.73 -48.03 -31.38
N ARG A 15 -25.58 -47.77 -32.39
CA ARG A 15 -25.50 -47.16 -33.76
C ARG A 15 -26.88 -46.46 -34.08
N VAL A 16 -27.00 -45.33 -34.82
CA VAL A 16 -27.01 -45.11 -36.31
C VAL A 16 -28.14 -45.91 -37.00
N HIS A 17 -29.12 -45.34 -37.73
CA HIS A 17 -29.14 -44.52 -38.98
C HIS A 17 -30.41 -43.59 -39.03
N ASP A 18 -30.66 -42.60 -39.91
CA ASP A 18 -29.86 -41.67 -40.76
C ASP A 18 -30.78 -40.60 -41.48
N SER A 19 -30.31 -39.96 -42.57
CA SER A 19 -30.99 -39.15 -43.62
C SER A 19 -30.97 -37.60 -43.48
N ASN A 20 -30.63 -36.80 -44.50
CA ASN A 20 -30.11 -37.10 -45.86
C ASN A 20 -29.13 -36.00 -46.37
N GLN A 21 -28.33 -36.33 -47.40
CA GLN A 21 -27.23 -35.50 -47.93
C GLN A 21 -27.66 -34.41 -48.94
N THR A 22 -26.87 -33.33 -49.04
CA THR A 22 -26.33 -32.61 -50.26
C THR A 22 -25.94 -31.17 -49.88
N ASP A 23 -24.96 -30.47 -50.48
CA ASP A 23 -23.74 -30.84 -51.23
C ASP A 23 -22.71 -29.68 -51.06
N LEU A 24 -21.40 -29.91 -51.25
CA LEU A 24 -20.31 -28.95 -50.97
C LEU A 24 -19.47 -28.61 -52.21
N SER A 25 -19.99 -27.78 -53.10
CA SER A 25 -19.41 -27.57 -54.44
C SER A 25 -19.54 -26.15 -55.04
N ALA A 26 -19.49 -25.08 -54.22
CA ALA A 26 -19.88 -23.72 -54.68
C ALA A 26 -18.90 -22.52 -54.45
N TRP A 27 -17.68 -22.70 -53.92
CA TRP A 27 -16.75 -21.57 -53.67
C TRP A 27 -15.31 -21.83 -54.15
N ARG A 28 -15.07 -21.69 -55.46
CA ARG A 28 -13.75 -21.56 -56.11
C ARG A 28 -13.90 -20.80 -57.43
N LYS A 29 -12.99 -19.87 -57.75
CA LYS A 29 -13.14 -18.70 -58.64
C LYS A 29 -13.90 -17.55 -57.95
N GLU A 30 -13.55 -16.28 -58.05
CA GLU A 30 -12.39 -15.55 -58.62
C GLU A 30 -12.05 -14.38 -57.64
N GLY A 31 -10.87 -13.75 -57.62
CA GLY A 31 -9.64 -13.93 -58.40
C GLY A 31 -8.46 -13.23 -57.68
N SER A 32 -7.21 -13.50 -58.11
CA SER A 32 -6.00 -13.01 -57.42
C SER A 32 -5.60 -11.59 -57.81
N ILE A 33 -5.00 -10.84 -56.87
CA ILE A 33 -4.11 -9.71 -57.16
C ILE A 33 -2.72 -10.09 -56.63
N ASN A 34 -1.80 -10.38 -57.54
CA ASN A 34 -0.50 -10.98 -57.21
C ASN A 34 0.49 -9.95 -56.68
N THR A 35 0.88 -10.04 -55.40
CA THR A 35 2.04 -9.31 -54.85
C THR A 35 3.34 -10.09 -55.03
N GLU A 36 3.79 -10.31 -56.27
CA GLU A 36 5.09 -10.95 -56.53
C GLU A 36 5.61 -10.70 -57.97
N LYS A 37 6.08 -9.46 -58.25
CA LYS A 37 7.01 -9.13 -59.37
C LYS A 37 7.41 -7.62 -59.47
N THR A 38 8.13 -7.11 -58.47
CA THR A 38 9.11 -6.00 -58.65
C THR A 38 10.01 -5.87 -57.43
N VAL A 39 11.17 -6.52 -57.48
CA VAL A 39 12.35 -6.13 -56.69
C VAL A 39 13.35 -5.57 -57.71
N GLN A 40 14.14 -4.55 -57.31
CA GLN A 40 14.99 -3.70 -58.15
C GLN A 40 14.26 -2.55 -58.88
N ASN A 41 14.02 -1.44 -58.18
CA ASN A 41 14.91 -0.29 -58.37
C ASN A 41 14.87 0.74 -57.23
N GLN A 42 15.87 1.62 -57.23
CA GLN A 42 16.24 2.55 -56.18
C GLN A 42 15.19 3.65 -55.91
N GLN A 43 14.80 3.85 -54.65
CA GLN A 43 15.07 5.07 -53.86
C GLN A 43 14.32 5.04 -52.51
N SER A 44 14.87 5.75 -51.51
CA SER A 44 14.36 5.77 -50.13
C SER A 44 13.28 6.85 -49.92
N PRO A 45 12.05 6.49 -49.47
CA PRO A 45 11.08 7.47 -48.98
C PRO A 45 11.42 7.92 -47.54
N SER A 46 11.00 9.13 -47.19
CA SER A 46 11.26 9.79 -45.90
C SER A 46 10.37 9.31 -44.74
N ASP A 47 10.73 9.71 -43.51
CA ASP A 47 10.03 9.33 -42.27
C ASP A 47 8.58 9.84 -42.16
N ASP A 48 8.15 10.77 -43.03
CA ASP A 48 6.78 11.30 -43.14
C ASP A 48 5.71 10.21 -43.33
N SER A 49 6.12 9.04 -43.82
CA SER A 49 5.26 7.88 -44.07
C SER A 49 4.50 7.39 -42.82
N LYS A 50 5.03 7.58 -41.61
CA LYS A 50 4.37 7.15 -40.35
C LYS A 50 3.25 8.08 -39.89
N HIS A 51 3.36 9.39 -40.14
CA HIS A 51 2.36 10.38 -39.73
C HIS A 51 1.02 10.20 -40.46
N ASN A 52 1.04 9.60 -41.65
CA ASN A 52 -0.11 9.52 -42.53
C ASN A 52 -1.14 8.42 -42.16
N SER A 53 -0.81 7.42 -41.33
CA SER A 53 -1.66 6.24 -41.17
C SER A 53 -3.03 6.52 -40.54
N LEU A 54 -3.13 7.48 -39.61
CA LEU A 54 -4.40 7.80 -38.95
C LEU A 54 -5.29 8.63 -39.88
N GLU A 55 -4.76 9.65 -40.56
CA GLU A 55 -5.51 10.39 -41.59
C GLU A 55 -5.96 9.51 -42.76
N GLN A 56 -5.12 8.57 -43.21
CA GLN A 56 -5.50 7.62 -44.25
C GLN A 56 -6.62 6.69 -43.78
N ALA A 57 -6.54 6.16 -42.56
CA ALA A 57 -7.63 5.38 -41.96
C ALA A 57 -8.93 6.20 -41.81
N VAL A 58 -8.82 7.50 -41.48
CA VAL A 58 -9.96 8.43 -41.42
C VAL A 58 -10.58 8.67 -42.80
N LYS A 59 -9.75 8.83 -43.84
CA LYS A 59 -10.19 8.92 -45.26
C LYS A 59 -10.88 7.62 -45.75
N PHE A 60 -10.72 6.49 -45.06
CA PHE A 60 -11.46 5.25 -45.35
C PHE A 60 -12.89 5.17 -44.77
N PHE A 61 -13.30 6.08 -43.86
CA PHE A 61 -14.66 6.04 -43.27
C PHE A 61 -15.81 6.20 -44.29
N GLU A 62 -15.52 6.62 -45.52
CA GLU A 62 -16.50 6.66 -46.62
C GLU A 62 -16.81 5.27 -47.23
N LYS A 63 -16.12 4.20 -46.81
CA LYS A 63 -16.40 2.81 -47.21
C LYS A 63 -17.07 2.00 -46.09
N ALA A 64 -17.55 0.81 -46.44
CA ALA A 64 -18.51 0.02 -45.64
C ALA A 64 -18.07 -0.25 -44.18
N ASP A 65 -19.05 -0.28 -43.25
CA ASP A 65 -18.85 -0.43 -41.80
C ASP A 65 -17.97 -1.62 -41.40
N THR A 66 -18.00 -2.71 -42.15
CA THR A 66 -17.20 -3.92 -41.90
C THR A 66 -15.70 -3.71 -42.07
N VAL A 67 -15.29 -2.69 -42.83
CA VAL A 67 -13.89 -2.24 -42.97
C VAL A 67 -13.56 -1.29 -41.82
N ASN A 68 -14.41 -0.28 -41.58
CA ASN A 68 -14.20 0.73 -40.54
C ASN A 68 -14.10 0.13 -39.13
N THR A 69 -14.96 -0.85 -38.82
CA THR A 69 -14.93 -1.58 -37.55
C THR A 69 -13.76 -2.55 -37.40
N ARG A 70 -13.08 -2.92 -38.49
CA ARG A 70 -11.80 -3.65 -38.45
C ARG A 70 -10.63 -2.68 -38.26
N LEU A 71 -10.58 -1.59 -39.03
CA LEU A 71 -9.57 -0.55 -38.92
C LEU A 71 -9.47 -0.01 -37.49
N LEU A 72 -10.59 0.40 -36.88
CA LEU A 72 -10.63 0.88 -35.49
C LEU A 72 -10.10 -0.15 -34.47
N LYS A 73 -10.37 -1.44 -34.67
CA LYS A 73 -9.84 -2.52 -33.81
C LYS A 73 -8.34 -2.76 -34.00
N SER A 74 -7.78 -2.35 -35.15
CA SER A 74 -6.34 -2.44 -35.46
C SER A 74 -5.56 -1.15 -35.21
N LEU A 75 -6.22 -0.02 -34.92
CA LEU A 75 -5.54 1.22 -34.51
C LEU A 75 -4.96 1.06 -33.09
N VAL A 76 -3.69 0.70 -33.02
CA VAL A 76 -2.91 0.58 -31.78
C VAL A 76 -1.71 1.52 -31.88
N PRO A 77 -1.58 2.52 -30.99
CA PRO A 77 -0.48 3.48 -31.05
C PRO A 77 0.86 2.83 -30.71
N ALA A 78 1.90 3.21 -31.46
CA ALA A 78 3.30 2.86 -31.17
C ALA A 78 4.06 4.01 -30.47
N SER A 79 3.45 5.20 -30.41
CA SER A 79 3.99 6.49 -29.95
C SER A 79 2.83 7.42 -29.54
N VAL A 80 3.11 8.69 -29.24
CA VAL A 80 2.10 9.75 -29.08
C VAL A 80 1.15 9.80 -30.30
N ILE A 81 -0.13 10.09 -30.07
CA ILE A 81 -1.15 10.38 -31.08
C ILE A 81 -1.30 11.91 -31.20
N PRO A 82 -1.02 12.53 -32.36
CA PRO A 82 -1.21 13.98 -32.53
C PRO A 82 -2.66 14.42 -32.35
N GLU A 83 -2.89 15.52 -31.61
CA GLU A 83 -4.24 16.04 -31.36
C GLU A 83 -5.03 16.32 -32.66
N SER A 84 -4.38 16.87 -33.68
CA SER A 84 -5.00 17.20 -34.98
C SER A 84 -5.66 15.99 -35.65
N SER A 85 -5.09 14.79 -35.48
CA SER A 85 -5.69 13.53 -35.97
C SER A 85 -6.95 13.15 -35.20
N VAL A 86 -6.99 13.42 -33.89
CA VAL A 86 -8.16 13.19 -33.04
C VAL A 86 -9.26 14.20 -33.34
N VAL A 87 -8.95 15.50 -33.39
CA VAL A 87 -9.88 16.58 -33.75
C VAL A 87 -10.52 16.33 -35.11
N SER A 88 -9.71 15.94 -36.10
CA SER A 88 -10.20 15.56 -37.44
C SER A 88 -11.14 14.34 -37.36
N SER A 89 -10.77 13.30 -36.62
CA SER A 89 -11.62 12.11 -36.43
C SER A 89 -12.95 12.43 -35.76
N VAL A 90 -12.96 13.33 -34.76
CA VAL A 90 -14.18 13.79 -34.07
C VAL A 90 -15.06 14.62 -35.00
N SER A 91 -14.48 15.45 -35.88
CA SER A 91 -15.22 16.16 -36.93
C SER A 91 -16.01 15.19 -37.82
N TRP A 92 -15.39 14.07 -38.24
CA TRP A 92 -16.08 13.04 -39.03
C TRP A 92 -17.22 12.32 -38.28
N LEU A 93 -17.17 12.19 -36.94
CA LEU A 93 -18.33 11.72 -36.15
C LEU A 93 -19.52 12.67 -36.23
N CYS A 94 -19.25 13.98 -36.23
CA CYS A 94 -20.26 15.04 -36.28
C CYS A 94 -20.92 15.18 -37.65
N VAL A 95 -20.24 14.80 -38.74
CA VAL A 95 -20.70 14.92 -40.14
C VAL A 95 -21.68 13.80 -40.56
N SER A 96 -22.36 13.18 -39.57
CA SER A 96 -23.53 12.27 -39.68
C SER A 96 -23.48 11.04 -40.62
N LYS A 97 -22.38 10.83 -41.36
CA LYS A 97 -22.17 9.66 -42.25
C LYS A 97 -21.85 8.35 -41.50
N CYS A 98 -21.43 8.40 -40.23
CA CYS A 98 -21.00 7.21 -39.47
C CYS A 98 -22.17 6.51 -38.78
N THR A 99 -22.22 5.18 -38.81
CA THR A 99 -23.22 4.42 -38.05
C THR A 99 -22.97 4.47 -36.54
N SER A 100 -24.03 4.39 -35.74
CA SER A 100 -23.97 4.40 -34.26
C SER A 100 -22.99 3.35 -33.69
N ASN A 101 -22.83 2.20 -34.36
CA ASN A 101 -21.85 1.17 -33.97
C ASN A 101 -20.39 1.62 -34.19
N VAL A 102 -20.10 2.36 -35.27
CA VAL A 102 -18.78 2.95 -35.54
C VAL A 102 -18.50 4.10 -34.57
N GLN A 103 -19.49 4.97 -34.31
CA GLN A 103 -19.37 6.03 -33.31
C GLN A 103 -19.09 5.48 -31.90
N LEU A 104 -19.82 4.44 -31.48
CA LEU A 104 -19.60 3.73 -30.21
C LEU A 104 -18.20 3.11 -30.12
N LEU A 105 -17.74 2.48 -31.20
CA LEU A 105 -16.42 1.85 -31.25
C LEU A 105 -15.29 2.90 -31.23
N PHE A 106 -15.47 4.04 -31.91
CA PHE A 106 -14.53 5.15 -31.86
C PHE A 106 -14.49 5.80 -30.47
N LEU A 107 -15.62 6.03 -29.80
CA LEU A 107 -15.60 6.59 -28.43
C LEU A 107 -14.88 5.66 -27.44
N ARG A 108 -15.08 4.34 -27.55
CA ARG A 108 -14.33 3.35 -26.77
C ARG A 108 -12.83 3.39 -27.06
N TRP A 109 -12.46 3.48 -28.34
CA TRP A 109 -11.06 3.64 -28.76
C TRP A 109 -10.46 4.94 -28.20
N LEU A 110 -11.17 6.06 -28.31
CA LEU A 110 -10.73 7.37 -27.85
C LEU A 110 -10.52 7.42 -26.32
N ILE A 111 -11.36 6.73 -25.55
CA ILE A 111 -11.18 6.55 -24.10
C ILE A 111 -9.94 5.69 -23.83
N THR A 112 -9.83 4.51 -24.47
CA THR A 112 -8.70 3.58 -24.27
C THR A 112 -7.35 4.19 -24.67
N MET A 113 -7.37 5.10 -25.64
CA MET A 113 -6.18 5.80 -26.14
C MET A 113 -6.01 7.21 -25.57
N PHE A 114 -6.86 7.65 -24.62
CA PHE A 114 -6.92 9.04 -24.15
C PHE A 114 -5.58 9.54 -23.62
N ASP A 115 -4.88 8.70 -22.85
CA ASP A 115 -3.57 9.03 -22.30
C ASP A 115 -2.52 9.24 -23.39
N PHE A 116 -2.60 8.53 -24.53
CA PHE A 116 -1.64 8.62 -25.64
C PHE A 116 -1.80 9.86 -26.51
N ILE A 117 -2.85 10.66 -26.33
CA ILE A 117 -3.09 11.89 -27.12
C ILE A 117 -2.16 13.00 -26.64
N ASP A 118 -1.49 13.67 -27.57
CA ASP A 118 -0.70 14.89 -27.33
C ASP A 118 -1.56 16.05 -26.78
N CYS A 119 -0.93 17.19 -26.44
CA CYS A 119 -1.53 18.47 -26.02
C CYS A 119 -3.06 18.58 -26.26
N LYS A 120 -3.89 18.47 -25.22
CA LYS A 120 -5.34 18.20 -25.33
C LYS A 120 -6.24 19.46 -25.41
N GLU A 121 -5.73 20.57 -25.94
CA GLU A 121 -6.40 21.88 -25.89
C GLU A 121 -7.53 22.03 -26.90
N GLN A 122 -7.34 21.63 -28.15
CA GLN A 122 -8.39 21.68 -29.18
C GLN A 122 -9.47 20.62 -28.91
N LEU A 123 -9.08 19.45 -28.37
CA LEU A 123 -9.98 18.41 -27.88
C LEU A 123 -10.82 18.90 -26.71
N HIS A 124 -10.24 19.72 -25.82
CA HIS A 124 -10.98 20.41 -24.76
C HIS A 124 -11.95 21.46 -25.31
N ALA A 125 -11.59 22.21 -26.36
CA ALA A 125 -12.53 23.11 -27.05
C ALA A 125 -13.75 22.36 -27.63
N LEU A 126 -13.59 21.08 -28.02
CA LEU A 126 -14.69 20.21 -28.47
C LEU A 126 -15.62 19.71 -27.34
N TYR A 127 -15.38 20.04 -26.06
CA TYR A 127 -16.24 19.64 -24.92
C TYR A 127 -17.72 19.98 -25.15
N GLY A 128 -18.02 21.11 -25.83
CA GLY A 128 -19.39 21.48 -26.18
C GLY A 128 -20.10 20.48 -27.10
N PHE A 129 -19.36 19.89 -28.06
CA PHE A 129 -19.89 18.88 -28.99
C PHE A 129 -20.07 17.54 -28.29
N PHE A 130 -19.09 17.10 -27.49
CA PHE A 130 -19.26 15.89 -26.65
C PHE A 130 -20.46 16.02 -25.71
N PHE A 131 -20.67 17.18 -25.08
CA PHE A 131 -21.83 17.42 -24.23
C PHE A 131 -23.18 17.34 -24.98
N SER A 132 -23.20 17.55 -26.30
CA SER A 132 -24.41 17.37 -27.11
C SER A 132 -24.78 15.90 -27.35
N PHE A 133 -23.80 14.99 -27.37
CA PHE A 133 -24.00 13.56 -27.63
C PHE A 133 -24.56 12.77 -26.44
N ILE A 134 -24.68 13.38 -25.24
CA ILE A 134 -25.27 12.72 -24.05
C ILE A 134 -26.74 12.31 -24.28
N HIS A 135 -27.42 12.91 -25.26
CA HIS A 135 -28.81 12.59 -25.61
C HIS A 135 -29.00 11.22 -26.29
N ASP A 136 -27.96 10.61 -26.86
CA ASP A 136 -28.04 9.24 -27.40
C ASP A 136 -27.79 8.24 -26.26
N GLU A 137 -28.82 7.49 -25.88
CA GLU A 137 -28.77 6.49 -24.80
C GLU A 137 -27.65 5.45 -24.95
N LYS A 138 -27.23 5.13 -26.19
CA LYS A 138 -26.19 4.14 -26.47
C LYS A 138 -24.79 4.73 -26.32
N LEU A 139 -24.61 6.01 -26.70
CA LEU A 139 -23.33 6.70 -26.60
C LEU A 139 -23.11 7.30 -25.19
N CYS A 140 -24.20 7.67 -24.49
CA CYS A 140 -24.20 8.37 -23.21
C CYS A 140 -23.23 7.81 -22.15
N PRO A 141 -23.10 6.48 -21.90
CA PRO A 141 -22.13 5.97 -20.93
C PRO A 141 -20.67 6.29 -21.28
N TYR A 142 -20.32 6.28 -22.57
CA TYR A 142 -18.97 6.54 -23.08
C TYR A 142 -18.71 8.05 -23.22
N VAL A 143 -19.72 8.80 -23.66
CA VAL A 143 -19.68 10.27 -23.69
C VAL A 143 -19.48 10.82 -22.27
N CYS A 144 -20.19 10.29 -21.26
CA CYS A 144 -19.98 10.65 -19.86
C CYS A 144 -18.55 10.33 -19.36
N HIS A 145 -17.93 9.23 -19.80
CA HIS A 145 -16.55 8.90 -19.41
C HIS A 145 -15.56 9.89 -20.04
N LEU A 146 -15.69 10.16 -21.34
CA LEU A 146 -14.83 11.13 -22.04
C LEU A 146 -14.99 12.55 -21.47
N LEU A 147 -16.22 12.97 -21.14
CA LEU A 147 -16.49 14.25 -20.47
C LEU A 147 -15.89 14.29 -19.06
N TYR A 148 -15.96 13.20 -18.29
CA TYR A 148 -15.33 13.12 -16.97
C TYR A 148 -13.81 13.35 -17.06
N LEU A 149 -13.15 12.76 -18.07
CA LEU A 149 -11.72 12.97 -18.34
C LEU A 149 -11.39 14.39 -18.85
N LEU A 150 -12.32 15.06 -19.55
CA LEU A 150 -12.15 16.41 -20.13
C LEU A 150 -12.70 17.58 -19.28
N THR A 151 -13.28 17.34 -18.09
CA THR A 151 -13.92 18.43 -17.34
C THR A 151 -12.89 19.29 -16.58
N LYS A 152 -12.52 20.45 -17.14
CA LYS A 152 -11.99 21.59 -16.37
C LYS A 152 -13.08 22.37 -15.63
N LYS A 153 -12.70 23.12 -14.59
CA LYS A 153 -13.57 23.96 -13.72
C LYS A 153 -14.46 24.94 -14.51
N GLU A 154 -13.95 25.47 -15.61
CA GLU A 154 -14.66 26.37 -16.54
C GLU A 154 -15.85 25.71 -17.27
N ASN A 155 -15.85 24.38 -17.41
CA ASN A 155 -16.92 23.67 -18.11
C ASN A 155 -18.19 23.51 -17.27
N VAL A 156 -18.11 23.69 -15.95
CA VAL A 156 -19.22 23.47 -15.00
C VAL A 156 -20.14 24.69 -14.98
N LYS A 157 -20.92 24.86 -16.05
CA LYS A 157 -21.85 25.98 -16.26
C LYS A 157 -23.29 25.58 -15.87
N PRO A 158 -24.12 26.47 -15.30
CA PRO A 158 -25.44 26.11 -14.75
C PRO A 158 -26.40 25.43 -15.73
N PHE A 159 -26.34 25.74 -17.03
CA PHE A 159 -27.17 25.07 -18.04
C PHE A 159 -26.77 23.61 -18.26
N ARG A 160 -25.48 23.28 -18.15
CA ARG A 160 -24.99 21.89 -18.22
C ARG A 160 -25.38 21.11 -16.98
N VAL A 161 -25.29 21.72 -15.79
CA VAL A 161 -25.81 21.15 -14.54
C VAL A 161 -27.28 20.79 -14.68
N ARG A 162 -28.15 21.75 -15.02
CA ARG A 162 -29.58 21.53 -15.24
C ARG A 162 -29.85 20.39 -16.22
N ARG A 163 -29.12 20.36 -17.35
CA ARG A 163 -29.33 19.32 -18.37
C ARG A 163 -28.93 17.91 -17.91
N LEU A 164 -27.89 17.77 -17.08
CA LEU A 164 -27.55 16.47 -16.48
C LEU A 164 -28.61 16.01 -15.47
N LEU A 165 -29.21 16.94 -14.72
CA LEU A 165 -30.31 16.64 -13.80
C LEU A 165 -31.61 16.29 -14.55
N ASP A 166 -31.94 16.98 -15.65
CA ASP A 166 -33.05 16.62 -16.54
C ASP A 166 -32.91 15.18 -17.08
N LEU A 167 -31.68 14.76 -17.39
CA LEU A 167 -31.37 13.42 -17.88
C LEU A 167 -31.43 12.38 -16.76
N GLN A 168 -30.87 12.68 -15.58
CA GLN A 168 -30.98 11.83 -14.39
C GLN A 168 -32.44 11.61 -13.97
N ALA A 169 -33.30 12.62 -14.08
CA ALA A 169 -34.73 12.52 -13.79
C ALA A 169 -35.49 11.63 -14.79
N LYS A 170 -34.98 11.45 -16.02
CA LYS A 170 -35.59 10.61 -17.07
C LYS A 170 -35.06 9.19 -17.09
N THR A 171 -33.74 9.02 -16.93
CA THR A 171 -33.03 7.73 -17.08
C THR A 171 -32.69 7.09 -15.73
N GLY A 172 -32.99 7.75 -14.61
CA GLY A 172 -32.69 7.29 -13.25
C GLY A 172 -31.24 7.54 -12.82
N MET A 173 -30.86 7.02 -11.64
CA MET A 173 -29.53 7.22 -11.05
C MET A 173 -28.46 6.32 -11.70
N GLN A 174 -28.20 6.54 -12.99
CA GLN A 174 -27.18 5.79 -13.75
C GLN A 174 -25.75 6.15 -13.30
N PRO A 175 -24.84 5.17 -13.16
CA PRO A 175 -23.52 5.38 -12.56
C PRO A 175 -22.64 6.36 -13.35
N HIS A 176 -22.71 6.32 -14.69
CA HIS A 176 -21.96 7.25 -15.55
C HIS A 176 -22.43 8.71 -15.42
N LEU A 177 -23.72 8.94 -15.13
CA LEU A 177 -24.23 10.29 -14.79
C LEU A 177 -23.80 10.69 -13.37
N GLN A 178 -23.76 9.75 -12.40
CA GLN A 178 -23.30 10.05 -11.05
C GLN A 178 -21.83 10.49 -11.00
N ALA A 179 -20.95 9.93 -11.84
CA ALA A 179 -19.56 10.38 -11.96
C ALA A 179 -19.44 11.84 -12.42
N LEU A 180 -20.14 12.21 -13.51
CA LEU A 180 -20.05 13.56 -14.04
C LEU A 180 -20.70 14.58 -13.08
N LEU A 181 -21.76 14.18 -12.37
CA LEU A 181 -22.40 14.99 -11.33
C LEU A 181 -21.55 15.11 -10.06
N SER A 182 -20.81 14.09 -9.63
CA SER A 182 -19.90 14.21 -8.48
C SER A 182 -18.72 15.13 -8.80
N LEU A 183 -18.12 14.99 -9.99
CA LEU A 183 -17.05 15.88 -10.46
C LEU A 183 -17.54 17.33 -10.60
N TYR A 184 -18.72 17.56 -11.19
CA TYR A 184 -19.34 18.88 -11.24
C TYR A 184 -19.63 19.45 -9.83
N LYS A 185 -19.97 18.61 -8.85
CA LYS A 185 -20.25 19.04 -7.47
C LYS A 185 -18.99 19.52 -6.75
N VAL A 186 -17.85 18.88 -6.99
CA VAL A 186 -16.55 19.34 -6.46
C VAL A 186 -16.17 20.70 -7.07
N PHE A 187 -16.29 20.86 -8.39
CA PHE A 187 -15.95 22.14 -9.04
C PHE A 187 -16.86 23.32 -8.68
N ARG A 188 -18.17 23.08 -8.48
CA ARG A 188 -19.17 24.11 -8.14
C ARG A 188 -20.27 23.55 -7.20
N PRO A 189 -20.01 23.41 -5.89
CA PRO A 189 -21.00 22.90 -4.94
C PRO A 189 -22.23 23.81 -4.83
N GLU A 190 -22.04 25.12 -5.01
CA GLU A 190 -23.08 26.17 -5.08
C GLU A 190 -24.22 25.85 -6.06
N LEU A 191 -23.94 25.07 -7.11
CA LEU A 191 -24.89 24.78 -8.18
C LEU A 191 -25.70 23.49 -7.96
N MET A 192 -25.42 22.69 -6.92
CA MET A 192 -26.05 21.37 -6.73
C MET A 192 -26.29 20.97 -5.26
N SER A 193 -27.51 21.21 -4.80
CA SER A 193 -28.01 20.83 -3.46
C SER A 193 -28.31 19.33 -3.27
N ILE A 194 -27.87 18.44 -4.17
CA ILE A 194 -28.25 17.02 -4.18
C ILE A 194 -27.31 16.17 -3.32
N THR A 195 -27.90 15.28 -2.51
CA THR A 195 -27.21 14.19 -1.81
C THR A 195 -26.81 13.09 -2.79
N LEU A 196 -25.53 13.09 -3.19
CA LEU A 196 -24.91 12.00 -3.94
C LEU A 196 -24.42 10.91 -2.97
N PRO A 197 -24.44 9.62 -3.34
CA PRO A 197 -23.97 8.54 -2.49
C PRO A 197 -22.44 8.60 -2.26
N GLY A 198 -22.01 8.70 -1.00
CA GLY A 198 -20.63 8.95 -0.61
C GLY A 198 -19.67 7.75 -0.58
N LYS A 199 -19.95 6.65 -1.29
CA LYS A 199 -18.99 5.54 -1.47
C LYS A 199 -18.78 5.26 -2.97
N MET A 200 -17.52 5.14 -3.41
CA MET A 200 -17.17 4.99 -4.83
C MET A 200 -17.58 3.61 -5.38
N LYS A 201 -18.71 3.56 -6.07
CA LYS A 201 -18.96 2.48 -7.04
C LYS A 201 -18.23 2.80 -8.34
N THR A 202 -17.72 1.79 -9.03
CA THR A 202 -17.12 1.94 -10.37
C THR A 202 -18.13 2.58 -11.33
N TYR A 203 -17.96 3.88 -11.58
CA TYR A 203 -18.91 4.69 -12.32
C TYR A 203 -18.99 4.31 -13.81
N PHE A 204 -17.90 3.76 -14.33
CA PHE A 204 -17.74 3.31 -15.71
C PHE A 204 -17.27 1.84 -15.72
N LYS A 205 -17.57 1.13 -16.82
CA LYS A 205 -17.16 -0.26 -17.05
C LYS A 205 -16.22 -0.33 -18.25
N ASN A 206 -14.99 -0.77 -18.03
CA ASN A 206 -13.96 -0.78 -19.05
C ASN A 206 -14.17 -1.96 -19.99
N SER A 207 -14.09 -1.72 -21.31
CA SER A 207 -14.37 -2.71 -22.36
C SER A 207 -13.14 -2.94 -23.24
N GLU A 208 -12.01 -3.27 -22.61
CA GLU A 208 -10.67 -2.94 -23.13
C GLU A 208 -9.77 -4.12 -23.51
N ALA A 209 -10.18 -5.35 -23.19
CA ALA A 209 -9.39 -6.58 -23.38
C ALA A 209 -8.59 -6.68 -24.71
N PRO A 210 -9.16 -6.40 -25.91
CA PRO A 210 -8.40 -6.56 -27.15
C PRO A 210 -7.33 -5.47 -27.37
N TRP A 211 -7.62 -4.20 -27.02
CA TRP A 211 -6.68 -3.10 -27.27
C TRP A 211 -5.53 -3.10 -26.26
N LYS A 212 -5.80 -3.32 -24.96
CA LYS A 212 -4.72 -3.42 -23.94
C LYS A 212 -3.73 -4.54 -24.26
N ALA A 213 -4.23 -5.73 -24.61
CA ALA A 213 -3.37 -6.85 -25.04
C ALA A 213 -2.52 -6.52 -26.28
N ALA A 214 -3.08 -5.77 -27.24
CA ALA A 214 -2.38 -5.36 -28.45
C ALA A 214 -1.33 -4.25 -28.19
N ILE A 215 -1.64 -3.25 -27.35
CA ILE A 215 -0.68 -2.24 -26.88
C ILE A 215 0.53 -2.93 -26.22
N ASN A 216 0.28 -3.89 -25.31
CA ASN A 216 1.34 -4.61 -24.62
C ASN A 216 2.13 -5.55 -25.56
N ALA A 217 1.53 -6.05 -26.65
CA ALA A 217 2.25 -6.76 -27.71
C ALA A 217 3.14 -5.84 -28.57
N VAL A 218 2.64 -4.66 -28.97
CA VAL A 218 3.40 -3.64 -29.71
C VAL A 218 4.55 -3.11 -28.86
N ARG A 219 4.33 -2.79 -27.57
CA ARG A 219 5.38 -2.37 -26.63
C ARG A 219 6.51 -3.40 -26.53
N ARG A 220 6.19 -4.69 -26.37
CA ARG A 220 7.19 -5.77 -26.34
C ARG A 220 7.97 -5.88 -27.65
N ARG A 221 7.32 -5.76 -28.81
CA ARG A 221 7.98 -5.77 -30.13
C ARG A 221 8.92 -4.57 -30.30
N ASN A 222 8.53 -3.39 -29.85
CA ASN A 222 9.34 -2.17 -29.97
C ASN A 222 10.54 -2.19 -29.00
N GLN A 223 10.37 -2.73 -27.78
CA GLN A 223 11.48 -2.91 -26.83
C GLN A 223 12.53 -3.91 -27.32
N ALA A 224 12.12 -5.00 -27.97
CA ALA A 224 13.02 -6.01 -28.53
C ALA A 224 13.86 -5.51 -29.72
N ASN A 225 13.40 -4.47 -30.42
CA ASN A 225 13.99 -3.98 -31.66
C ASN A 225 14.82 -2.69 -31.49
N SER A 226 15.19 -2.31 -30.26
CA SER A 226 15.98 -1.09 -29.98
C SER A 226 17.46 -1.30 -30.33
N PRO A 227 18.04 -0.62 -31.35
CA PRO A 227 19.41 -0.85 -31.78
C PRO A 227 20.39 0.03 -31.00
N VAL A 228 20.52 -0.21 -29.68
CA VAL A 228 21.63 0.34 -28.91
C VAL A 228 22.80 -0.63 -29.01
N SER A 229 23.74 -0.31 -29.91
CA SER A 229 24.97 -1.09 -30.13
C SER A 229 25.74 -1.32 -28.83
N GLN A 230 26.26 -2.54 -28.64
CA GLN A 230 27.12 -2.89 -27.51
C GLN A 230 28.51 -2.25 -27.68
N ALA A 231 28.62 -0.97 -27.35
CA ALA A 231 29.90 -0.29 -27.19
C ALA A 231 30.61 -0.83 -25.94
N LEU A 232 31.67 -1.61 -26.14
CA LEU A 232 32.54 -2.11 -25.08
C LEU A 232 33.40 -0.97 -24.51
N CYS A 233 32.90 -0.30 -23.47
CA CYS A 233 33.65 0.67 -22.69
C CYS A 233 33.94 0.11 -21.29
N LEU A 234 35.21 -0.20 -21.01
CA LEU A 234 35.70 -0.42 -19.65
C LEU A 234 35.77 0.93 -18.93
N GLY A 235 34.97 1.10 -17.88
CA GLY A 235 34.93 2.33 -17.08
C GLY A 235 34.07 2.16 -15.84
N THR A 236 34.51 2.74 -14.72
CA THR A 236 33.87 2.58 -13.41
C THR A 236 32.63 3.46 -13.21
N THR A 237 31.76 3.01 -12.29
CA THR A 237 30.63 3.70 -11.62
C THR A 237 29.22 3.52 -12.19
N GLN A 238 28.28 3.40 -11.23
CA GLN A 238 26.82 3.25 -11.30
C GLN A 238 26.21 2.06 -12.11
N PRO A 239 25.47 1.14 -11.45
CA PRO A 239 24.68 0.14 -12.15
C PRO A 239 23.39 0.75 -12.71
N GLN A 240 23.34 0.99 -14.03
CA GLN A 240 22.10 1.37 -14.71
C GLN A 240 21.08 0.21 -14.75
N SER A 241 20.35 0.05 -13.64
CA SER A 241 19.27 -0.93 -13.48
C SER A 241 18.17 -0.78 -14.54
N ARG A 242 17.50 -1.90 -14.89
CA ARG A 242 16.57 -2.06 -16.03
C ARG A 242 15.21 -1.31 -15.91
N LYS A 243 15.14 -0.24 -15.11
CA LYS A 243 13.92 0.46 -14.63
C LYS A 243 13.14 1.29 -15.68
N ARG A 244 13.33 1.08 -16.99
CA ARG A 244 12.68 1.90 -18.05
C ARG A 244 11.34 1.35 -18.55
N LYS A 245 10.82 0.26 -18.00
CA LYS A 245 9.61 -0.43 -18.53
C LYS A 245 8.31 0.33 -18.24
N TRP A 246 7.92 0.47 -16.97
CA TRP A 246 6.66 1.12 -16.60
C TRP A 246 6.65 2.63 -16.88
N ASN A 247 7.82 3.29 -16.83
CA ASN A 247 7.92 4.71 -17.22
C ASN A 247 7.40 4.98 -18.64
N ALA A 248 7.39 4.01 -19.56
CA ALA A 248 6.80 4.16 -20.90
C ALA A 248 5.26 4.12 -20.94
N GLN A 249 4.59 3.98 -19.79
CA GLN A 249 3.13 4.13 -19.61
C GLN A 249 2.76 5.41 -18.85
N LEU A 250 3.68 5.98 -18.06
CA LEU A 250 3.49 7.22 -17.31
C LEU A 250 4.22 8.43 -17.94
N ILE A 251 5.10 8.17 -18.89
CA ILE A 251 5.87 9.14 -19.66
C ILE A 251 5.97 8.58 -21.08
N ILE A 252 5.16 9.08 -22.01
CA ILE A 252 5.40 8.79 -23.43
C ILE A 252 6.75 9.43 -23.79
N PRO A 253 7.64 8.79 -24.57
CA PRO A 253 8.88 9.41 -25.01
C PRO A 253 8.58 10.75 -25.69
N ALA A 254 9.03 11.86 -25.08
CA ALA A 254 8.81 13.20 -25.61
C ALA A 254 9.34 13.31 -27.03
N SER A 255 8.54 13.88 -27.94
CA SER A 255 8.90 14.07 -29.34
C SER A 255 10.14 14.95 -29.48
N SER A 256 11.30 14.32 -29.72
CA SER A 256 12.59 15.00 -29.89
C SER A 256 12.61 16.01 -31.06
N ALA A 257 11.60 15.95 -31.94
CA ALA A 257 11.31 16.93 -32.98
C ALA A 257 11.28 18.40 -32.47
N ASN A 258 10.83 18.65 -31.24
CA ASN A 258 10.73 20.02 -30.72
C ASN A 258 11.95 20.45 -29.89
N ALA A 259 12.72 19.50 -29.35
CA ALA A 259 13.88 19.80 -28.50
C ALA A 259 15.07 20.44 -29.23
N GLN A 260 15.16 20.25 -30.56
CA GLN A 260 16.26 20.79 -31.38
C GLN A 260 15.92 22.11 -32.10
N ASN A 261 14.65 22.50 -32.15
CA ASN A 261 14.17 23.66 -32.92
C ASN A 261 14.02 24.96 -32.11
N LEU A 262 14.27 24.95 -30.79
CA LEU A 262 14.11 26.11 -29.90
C LEU A 262 15.40 26.91 -29.63
N VAL A 263 16.54 26.53 -30.23
CA VAL A 263 17.81 27.28 -30.11
C VAL A 263 17.88 28.46 -31.10
N GLY A 264 16.84 28.65 -31.93
CA GLY A 264 16.90 29.49 -33.13
C GLY A 264 15.72 30.42 -33.38
N ASN A 265 15.08 30.98 -32.34
CA ASN A 265 14.38 32.27 -32.42
C ASN A 265 14.06 32.81 -31.02
N SER A 266 14.87 33.76 -30.55
CA SER A 266 14.45 34.67 -29.47
C SER A 266 13.47 35.71 -30.03
N GLU A 267 12.62 36.23 -29.15
CA GLU A 267 11.55 37.22 -29.41
C GLU A 267 10.29 36.70 -30.12
N LYS A 268 9.12 37.12 -29.59
CA LYS A 268 7.75 36.94 -30.12
C LYS A 268 7.16 35.52 -30.04
N ASN A 269 6.81 35.11 -28.82
CA ASN A 269 5.63 34.26 -28.53
C ASN A 269 5.18 34.42 -27.06
N SER A 270 4.88 35.65 -26.65
CA SER A 270 4.36 35.98 -25.31
C SER A 270 2.84 35.71 -25.22
N ALA A 271 2.43 34.44 -25.35
CA ALA A 271 1.02 34.06 -25.48
C ALA A 271 0.64 32.67 -24.92
N ASN A 272 1.52 32.02 -24.13
CA ASN A 272 1.17 30.81 -23.38
C ASN A 272 1.25 31.12 -21.88
N ASP A 273 0.09 31.17 -21.21
CA ASP A 273 -0.02 31.36 -19.74
C ASP A 273 0.28 30.06 -18.94
N PHE A 274 0.86 29.04 -19.59
CA PHE A 274 1.02 27.70 -19.06
C PHE A 274 2.46 27.20 -19.16
N PHE A 275 2.99 26.65 -18.06
CA PHE A 275 4.31 26.04 -17.99
C PHE A 275 4.21 24.51 -18.19
N PRO A 276 4.87 23.91 -19.20
CA PRO A 276 4.78 22.49 -19.47
C PRO A 276 5.52 21.66 -18.42
N VAL A 277 4.84 20.63 -17.90
CA VAL A 277 5.29 19.76 -16.80
C VAL A 277 6.61 19.04 -17.11
N GLU A 278 6.89 18.77 -18.38
CA GLU A 278 8.10 18.11 -18.87
C GLU A 278 9.37 18.94 -18.64
N GLN A 279 9.23 20.27 -18.57
CA GLN A 279 10.34 21.21 -18.32
C GLN A 279 10.64 21.40 -16.82
N LEU A 280 9.84 20.80 -15.94
CA LEU A 280 9.96 20.90 -14.48
C LEU A 280 11.05 19.95 -13.95
N GLN A 281 12.30 20.42 -13.94
CA GLN A 281 13.48 19.63 -13.56
C GLN A 281 14.06 20.03 -12.20
N ALA A 282 13.81 21.25 -11.72
CA ALA A 282 14.34 21.80 -10.46
C ALA A 282 13.25 22.45 -9.60
N PHE A 283 13.46 22.45 -8.27
CA PHE A 283 12.52 23.01 -7.30
C PHE A 283 12.36 24.54 -7.43
N THR A 284 13.38 25.28 -7.89
CA THR A 284 13.26 26.72 -8.18
C THR A 284 12.23 26.99 -9.27
N GLN A 285 12.27 26.22 -10.36
CA GLN A 285 11.29 26.30 -11.45
C GLN A 285 9.87 26.03 -10.96
N LEU A 286 9.68 25.12 -10.00
CA LEU A 286 8.38 24.88 -9.37
C LEU A 286 7.86 26.13 -8.65
N VAL A 287 8.69 26.74 -7.80
CA VAL A 287 8.29 27.95 -7.03
C VAL A 287 7.99 29.12 -7.97
N GLU A 288 8.82 29.33 -8.99
CA GLU A 288 8.65 30.39 -9.98
C GLU A 288 7.37 30.21 -10.82
N ASN A 289 7.09 29.00 -11.29
CA ASN A 289 6.01 28.72 -12.26
C ASN A 289 4.74 28.12 -11.63
N ILE A 290 4.63 28.08 -10.29
CA ILE A 290 3.51 27.45 -9.55
C ILE A 290 2.11 27.98 -9.94
N HIS A 291 2.06 29.20 -10.47
CA HIS A 291 0.85 29.89 -10.92
C HIS A 291 0.43 29.57 -12.37
N CYS A 292 1.35 29.00 -13.17
CA CYS A 292 1.15 28.62 -14.57
C CYS A 292 1.15 27.09 -14.78
N LEU A 293 1.32 26.29 -13.72
CA LEU A 293 1.50 24.84 -13.83
C LEU A 293 0.15 24.09 -13.72
N GLU A 294 -0.33 23.50 -14.82
CA GLU A 294 -1.44 22.55 -14.77
C GLU A 294 -0.95 21.12 -14.49
N PHE A 295 -1.76 20.31 -13.79
CA PHE A 295 -1.49 18.88 -13.63
C PHE A 295 -1.71 18.12 -14.95
N PRO A 296 -0.83 17.17 -15.30
CA PRO A 296 -0.89 16.42 -16.55
C PRO A 296 -2.21 15.62 -16.68
N SER A 297 -2.60 15.26 -17.91
CA SER A 297 -3.79 14.43 -18.11
C SER A 297 -3.60 13.02 -17.51
N GLN A 298 -2.40 12.48 -17.65
CA GLN A 298 -1.98 11.17 -17.12
C GLN A 298 -1.65 11.27 -15.63
N MET A 299 -2.64 11.10 -14.76
CA MET A 299 -2.47 11.30 -13.31
C MET A 299 -1.42 10.37 -12.67
N GLY A 300 -1.20 9.17 -13.22
CA GLY A 300 -0.14 8.28 -12.73
C GLY A 300 1.27 8.85 -12.81
N SER A 301 1.54 9.78 -13.75
CA SER A 301 2.85 10.45 -13.87
C SER A 301 3.23 11.24 -12.61
N VAL A 302 2.24 11.83 -11.93
CA VAL A 302 2.39 12.59 -10.69
C VAL A 302 3.06 11.75 -9.61
N LEU A 303 2.68 10.47 -9.47
CA LEU A 303 3.24 9.53 -8.50
C LEU A 303 4.76 9.26 -8.69
N THR A 304 5.31 9.59 -9.85
CA THR A 304 6.74 9.39 -10.17
C THR A 304 7.59 10.65 -10.08
N ASN A 305 6.99 11.83 -9.91
CA ASN A 305 7.71 13.11 -9.87
C ASN A 305 7.53 13.82 -8.51
N PRO A 306 8.58 13.85 -7.65
CA PRO A 306 8.55 14.54 -6.36
C PRO A 306 8.14 16.02 -6.42
N LEU A 307 8.45 16.73 -7.53
CA LEU A 307 8.05 18.13 -7.69
C LEU A 307 6.54 18.28 -7.90
N LEU A 308 5.90 17.32 -8.58
CA LEU A 308 4.44 17.29 -8.73
C LEU A 308 3.74 16.81 -7.46
N LEU A 309 4.34 15.91 -6.68
CA LEU A 309 3.84 15.52 -5.36
C LEU A 309 3.90 16.70 -4.36
N HIS A 310 4.99 17.48 -4.36
CA HIS A 310 5.06 18.74 -3.61
C HIS A 310 3.97 19.72 -4.07
N TYR A 311 3.79 19.92 -5.38
CA TYR A 311 2.75 20.81 -5.90
C TYR A 311 1.34 20.36 -5.51
N MET A 312 1.08 19.04 -5.48
CA MET A 312 -0.21 18.47 -5.10
C MET A 312 -0.54 18.79 -3.64
N ASN A 313 0.42 18.57 -2.73
CA ASN A 313 0.26 18.90 -1.31
C ASN A 313 0.07 20.41 -1.05
N CYS A 314 0.56 21.28 -1.95
CA CYS A 314 0.30 22.72 -1.88
C CYS A 314 -1.06 23.16 -2.46
N ASN A 315 -1.75 22.32 -3.23
CA ASN A 315 -2.92 22.70 -4.00
C ASN A 315 -4.24 22.26 -3.33
N LYS A 316 -5.11 23.23 -3.01
CA LYS A 316 -6.39 22.99 -2.33
C LYS A 316 -7.56 22.62 -3.27
N ASP A 317 -7.31 22.31 -4.55
CA ASP A 317 -8.36 21.87 -5.49
C ASP A 317 -8.55 20.34 -5.47
N GLU A 318 -9.51 19.92 -4.64
CA GLU A 318 -10.03 18.55 -4.48
C GLU A 318 -10.28 17.79 -5.80
N SER A 319 -10.51 18.48 -6.93
CA SER A 319 -10.70 17.81 -8.22
C SER A 319 -9.45 17.10 -8.74
N ILE A 320 -8.26 17.53 -8.33
CA ILE A 320 -6.97 16.92 -8.70
C ILE A 320 -6.84 15.58 -7.98
N TYR A 321 -7.04 15.58 -6.66
CA TYR A 321 -7.12 14.38 -5.83
C TYR A 321 -8.21 13.43 -6.34
N LEU A 322 -9.40 13.91 -6.67
CA LEU A 322 -10.48 13.08 -7.24
C LEU A 322 -10.08 12.43 -8.58
N ARG A 323 -9.37 13.15 -9.47
CA ARG A 323 -8.86 12.60 -10.73
C ARG A 323 -7.77 11.56 -10.51
N LEU A 324 -6.85 11.78 -9.56
CA LEU A 324 -5.83 10.81 -9.18
C LEU A 324 -6.46 9.55 -8.55
N TYR A 325 -7.37 9.71 -7.60
CA TYR A 325 -8.07 8.60 -6.94
C TYR A 325 -8.92 7.79 -7.91
N TYR A 326 -9.61 8.44 -8.86
CA TYR A 326 -10.34 7.74 -9.93
C TYR A 326 -9.37 6.93 -10.81
N TRP A 327 -8.29 7.53 -11.30
CA TRP A 327 -7.30 6.84 -12.13
C TRP A 327 -6.68 5.65 -11.39
N MET A 328 -6.19 5.88 -10.17
CA MET A 328 -5.56 4.87 -9.32
C MET A 328 -6.52 3.74 -8.95
N GLY A 329 -7.78 4.05 -8.63
CA GLY A 329 -8.81 3.06 -8.33
C GLY A 329 -9.19 2.19 -9.55
N GLN A 330 -9.16 2.76 -10.76
CA GLN A 330 -9.29 1.97 -11.99
C GLN A 330 -8.07 1.07 -12.19
N THR A 331 -6.84 1.62 -12.19
CA THR A 331 -5.63 0.82 -12.42
C THR A 331 -5.44 -0.28 -11.37
N LEU A 332 -5.68 0.00 -10.09
CA LEU A 332 -5.65 -1.01 -9.03
C LEU A 332 -6.69 -2.12 -9.26
N GLN A 333 -7.92 -1.79 -9.68
CA GLN A 333 -8.95 -2.80 -9.93
C GLN A 333 -8.72 -3.60 -11.22
N GLU A 334 -8.05 -3.02 -12.22
CA GLU A 334 -7.77 -3.69 -13.50
C GLU A 334 -6.55 -4.61 -13.42
N GLU A 335 -5.46 -4.14 -12.81
CA GLU A 335 -4.23 -4.92 -12.65
C GLU A 335 -4.32 -5.89 -11.44
N CYS A 336 -5.19 -5.61 -10.44
CA CYS A 336 -5.49 -6.54 -9.35
C CYS A 336 -6.89 -7.16 -9.44
N THR A 337 -6.93 -8.26 -10.19
CA THR A 337 -7.61 -9.47 -9.73
C THR A 337 -6.53 -10.53 -9.52
N TRP A 338 -6.80 -11.67 -8.85
CA TRP A 338 -5.83 -12.80 -8.83
C TRP A 338 -5.85 -13.62 -10.14
N CYS A 339 -6.13 -12.90 -11.23
CA CYS A 339 -6.03 -13.29 -12.63
C CYS A 339 -5.01 -12.32 -13.28
N VAL A 340 -4.30 -12.65 -14.34
CA VAL A 340 -4.63 -13.67 -15.34
C VAL A 340 -3.48 -14.68 -15.48
N VAL A 341 -3.62 -15.78 -14.74
CA VAL A 341 -3.08 -17.14 -15.00
C VAL A 341 -1.71 -17.21 -15.73
N GLU A 342 -0.70 -17.65 -14.99
CA GLU A 342 0.57 -18.20 -15.52
C GLU A 342 1.49 -17.25 -16.32
N ASN A 343 1.47 -15.93 -16.06
CA ASN A 343 2.42 -14.98 -16.64
C ASN A 343 3.16 -14.13 -15.58
N SER A 344 4.34 -14.58 -15.16
CA SER A 344 5.18 -13.91 -14.14
C SER A 344 5.56 -12.46 -14.47
N GLN A 345 5.63 -12.09 -15.76
CA GLN A 345 5.99 -10.74 -16.18
C GLN A 345 4.94 -9.69 -15.78
N TYR A 346 3.65 -10.03 -15.75
CA TYR A 346 2.61 -9.13 -15.26
C TYR A 346 2.66 -8.99 -13.73
N GLU A 347 3.07 -10.03 -13.01
CA GLU A 347 3.27 -9.94 -11.55
C GLU A 347 4.46 -9.02 -11.21
N GLU A 348 5.55 -9.04 -12.00
CA GLU A 348 6.65 -8.07 -11.86
C GLU A 348 6.21 -6.63 -12.19
N GLU A 349 5.45 -6.43 -13.29
CA GLU A 349 4.97 -5.09 -13.68
C GLU A 349 3.96 -4.53 -12.66
N PHE A 350 3.11 -5.35 -12.06
CA PHE A 350 2.21 -4.94 -10.97
C PHE A 350 2.96 -4.68 -9.64
N LYS A 351 3.99 -5.46 -9.30
CA LYS A 351 4.88 -5.18 -8.15
C LYS A 351 5.56 -3.82 -8.28
N ASP A 352 6.11 -3.50 -9.47
CA ASP A 352 6.73 -2.20 -9.75
C ASP A 352 5.70 -1.06 -9.60
N PHE A 353 4.45 -1.25 -10.01
CA PHE A 353 3.37 -0.26 -9.84
C PHE A 353 3.00 -0.01 -8.36
N LEU A 354 2.76 -1.06 -7.57
CA LEU A 354 2.47 -0.90 -6.13
C LEU A 354 3.67 -0.28 -5.37
N GLU A 355 4.89 -0.58 -5.79
CA GLU A 355 6.15 -0.05 -5.25
C GLU A 355 6.44 1.41 -5.70
N ILE A 356 5.69 1.94 -6.69
CA ILE A 356 5.60 3.37 -7.00
C ILE A 356 4.57 4.05 -6.09
N ILE A 357 3.37 3.46 -5.93
CA ILE A 357 2.32 3.98 -5.02
C ILE A 357 2.88 4.15 -3.60
N TYR A 358 3.47 3.09 -3.03
CA TYR A 358 4.07 3.12 -1.70
C TYR A 358 5.12 4.23 -1.52
N LYS A 359 5.91 4.53 -2.57
CA LYS A 359 6.88 5.65 -2.50
C LYS A 359 6.21 7.02 -2.48
N ALA A 360 5.09 7.18 -3.18
CA ALA A 360 4.33 8.42 -3.13
C ALA A 360 3.63 8.59 -1.77
N GLU A 361 3.09 7.51 -1.18
CA GLU A 361 2.53 7.52 0.18
C GLU A 361 3.60 7.84 1.23
N CYS A 362 4.77 7.18 1.18
CA CYS A 362 5.91 7.52 2.05
C CYS A 362 6.43 8.96 1.88
N PHE A 363 6.30 9.55 0.69
CA PHE A 363 6.74 10.91 0.40
C PHE A 363 5.76 11.96 0.93
N LEU A 364 4.45 11.69 0.81
CA LEU A 364 3.38 12.56 1.33
C LEU A 364 3.14 12.37 2.84
N GLN A 365 3.53 11.21 3.38
CA GLN A 365 3.18 10.70 4.71
C GLN A 365 1.66 10.55 4.94
N GLU A 366 0.94 10.25 3.86
CA GLU A 366 -0.50 10.01 3.82
C GLU A 366 -0.80 8.86 2.85
N GLY A 367 -1.67 7.92 3.25
CA GLY A 367 -2.12 6.81 2.40
C GLY A 367 -3.31 7.21 1.52
N PHE A 368 -3.36 6.69 0.30
CA PHE A 368 -4.38 7.10 -0.66
C PHE A 368 -5.72 6.38 -0.42
N SER A 369 -6.84 7.11 -0.52
CA SER A 369 -8.19 6.54 -0.33
C SER A 369 -8.52 5.39 -1.29
N SER A 370 -7.98 5.43 -2.52
CA SER A 370 -8.09 4.33 -3.49
C SER A 370 -7.32 3.08 -3.05
N CYS A 371 -6.23 3.20 -2.28
CA CYS A 371 -5.52 2.08 -1.69
C CYS A 371 -6.33 1.45 -0.55
N GLU A 372 -6.94 2.26 0.33
CA GLU A 372 -7.84 1.74 1.39
C GLU A 372 -9.01 0.96 0.78
N GLU A 373 -9.73 1.54 -0.20
CA GLU A 373 -10.85 0.85 -0.85
C GLU A 373 -10.41 -0.41 -1.62
N PHE A 374 -9.23 -0.37 -2.27
CA PHE A 374 -8.64 -1.53 -2.92
C PHE A 374 -8.32 -2.65 -1.91
N LEU A 375 -7.66 -2.33 -0.79
CA LEU A 375 -7.26 -3.32 0.22
C LEU A 375 -8.49 -3.93 0.91
N CYS A 376 -9.51 -3.12 1.25
CA CYS A 376 -10.76 -3.60 1.83
C CYS A 376 -11.56 -4.55 0.93
N ARG A 377 -11.34 -4.47 -0.39
CA ARG A 377 -11.96 -5.36 -1.40
C ARG A 377 -11.09 -6.57 -1.76
N SER A 378 -9.77 -6.47 -1.62
CA SER A 378 -8.81 -7.50 -2.07
C SER A 378 -8.34 -8.43 -0.95
N LEU A 379 -8.04 -7.93 0.25
CA LEU A 379 -7.54 -8.75 1.37
C LEU A 379 -8.46 -9.93 1.75
N PRO A 380 -9.81 -9.82 1.73
CA PRO A 380 -10.72 -10.95 2.03
C PRO A 380 -10.66 -12.13 1.04
N LEU A 381 -9.92 -12.00 -0.06
CA LEU A 381 -9.85 -12.95 -1.17
C LEU A 381 -8.40 -13.22 -1.63
N TRP A 382 -7.42 -12.57 -1.01
CA TRP A 382 -5.99 -12.74 -1.30
C TRP A 382 -5.43 -14.02 -0.64
N ASP A 383 -4.44 -14.63 -1.29
CA ASP A 383 -3.85 -15.92 -0.87
C ASP A 383 -2.59 -15.79 0.01
N GLY A 384 -2.11 -14.56 0.23
CA GLY A 384 -0.87 -14.29 0.96
C GLY A 384 0.42 -14.44 0.14
N SER A 385 0.36 -14.86 -1.13
CA SER A 385 1.54 -15.15 -1.96
C SER A 385 1.91 -14.01 -2.90
N CYS A 386 0.98 -13.62 -3.78
CA CYS A 386 1.20 -12.60 -4.81
C CYS A 386 1.46 -11.23 -4.17
N CYS A 387 2.46 -10.49 -4.67
CA CYS A 387 2.78 -9.12 -4.25
C CYS A 387 2.93 -8.85 -2.73
N ARG A 388 3.17 -9.89 -1.92
CA ARG A 388 3.14 -9.85 -0.44
C ARG A 388 3.83 -8.63 0.19
N SER A 389 5.07 -8.34 -0.19
CA SER A 389 5.85 -7.22 0.36
C SER A 389 5.20 -5.86 0.09
N GLN A 390 4.61 -5.69 -1.10
CA GLN A 390 3.96 -4.46 -1.52
C GLN A 390 2.58 -4.32 -0.86
N ILE A 391 1.79 -5.39 -0.80
CA ILE A 391 0.47 -5.36 -0.17
C ILE A 391 0.59 -5.02 1.32
N LEU A 392 1.51 -5.66 2.05
CA LEU A 392 1.73 -5.36 3.47
C LEU A 392 2.26 -3.93 3.71
N ARG A 393 3.06 -3.38 2.78
CA ARG A 393 3.51 -1.97 2.80
C ARG A 393 2.40 -0.96 2.54
N LEU A 394 1.42 -1.29 1.71
CA LEU A 394 0.24 -0.43 1.51
C LEU A 394 -0.72 -0.52 2.70
N VAL A 395 -0.81 -1.69 3.36
CA VAL A 395 -1.55 -1.83 4.62
C VAL A 395 -0.99 -0.94 5.73
N SER A 396 0.32 -0.68 5.79
CA SER A 396 0.90 0.21 6.82
C SER A 396 0.61 1.71 6.62
N TRP A 397 0.03 2.12 5.47
CA TRP A 397 -0.42 3.50 5.21
C TRP A 397 -1.93 3.72 5.33
N ILE A 398 -2.73 2.69 5.67
CA ILE A 398 -4.19 2.82 5.80
C ILE A 398 -4.52 3.89 6.87
N PRO A 399 -5.35 4.91 6.55
CA PRO A 399 -5.72 5.94 7.51
C PRO A 399 -6.60 5.36 8.63
N LEU A 400 -6.62 6.01 9.79
CA LEU A 400 -7.48 5.58 10.91
C LEU A 400 -8.96 5.87 10.62
N SER A 401 -9.63 4.92 9.96
CA SER A 401 -11.08 4.84 9.80
C SER A 401 -11.72 4.12 11.01
N SER A 402 -12.99 3.70 10.92
CA SER A 402 -13.66 3.04 12.05
C SER A 402 -13.08 1.63 12.26
N PHE A 403 -12.61 1.29 13.46
CA PHE A 403 -11.95 -0.02 13.68
C PHE A 403 -12.90 -1.20 13.39
N SER A 404 -14.22 -1.02 13.47
CA SER A 404 -15.20 -2.02 13.05
C SER A 404 -15.16 -2.33 11.55
N GLU A 405 -15.08 -1.29 10.70
CA GLU A 405 -14.89 -1.46 9.24
C GLU A 405 -13.48 -2.02 8.96
N MET A 406 -12.43 -1.48 9.58
CA MET A 406 -11.06 -1.96 9.40
C MET A 406 -10.90 -3.44 9.81
N LYS A 407 -11.51 -3.84 10.93
CA LYS A 407 -11.42 -5.20 11.44
C LYS A 407 -12.02 -6.22 10.49
N SER A 408 -13.25 -5.96 10.04
CA SER A 408 -13.98 -6.88 9.17
C SER A 408 -13.38 -7.00 7.76
N HIS A 409 -12.74 -5.94 7.25
CA HIS A 409 -12.18 -5.90 5.89
C HIS A 409 -10.66 -6.15 5.79
N ILE A 410 -9.90 -5.90 6.86
CA ILE A 410 -8.42 -5.99 6.86
C ILE A 410 -7.94 -6.96 7.95
N CYS A 411 -8.30 -6.76 9.23
CA CYS A 411 -7.74 -7.55 10.33
C CYS A 411 -8.17 -9.02 10.31
N ASP A 412 -9.46 -9.30 10.12
CA ASP A 412 -9.99 -10.67 10.15
C ASP A 412 -9.47 -11.53 8.97
N PRO A 413 -9.38 -11.02 7.71
CA PRO A 413 -8.65 -11.69 6.64
C PRO A 413 -7.16 -11.89 6.92
N LEU A 414 -6.46 -10.85 7.41
CA LEU A 414 -5.05 -10.96 7.76
C LEU A 414 -4.81 -12.00 8.87
N ALA A 415 -5.71 -12.12 9.86
CA ALA A 415 -5.63 -13.14 10.89
C ALA A 415 -5.78 -14.57 10.32
N GLN A 416 -6.69 -14.78 9.36
CA GLN A 416 -6.86 -16.09 8.70
C GLN A 416 -5.62 -16.50 7.93
N LEU A 417 -5.03 -15.59 7.14
CA LEU A 417 -3.75 -15.82 6.44
C LEU A 417 -2.60 -15.99 7.44
N PHE A 418 -2.54 -15.16 8.48
CA PHE A 418 -1.50 -15.19 9.51
C PHE A 418 -1.42 -16.55 10.21
N PHE A 419 -2.53 -17.12 10.68
CA PHE A 419 -2.50 -18.42 11.39
C PHE A 419 -2.18 -19.60 10.47
N THR A 420 -2.59 -19.55 9.20
CA THR A 420 -2.38 -20.63 8.22
C THR A 420 -1.01 -20.59 7.51
N SER A 421 -0.35 -19.44 7.51
CA SER A 421 0.92 -19.22 6.80
C SER A 421 2.18 -19.55 7.61
N SER A 422 3.34 -19.49 6.95
CA SER A 422 4.65 -19.73 7.54
C SER A 422 5.07 -18.69 8.60
N LEU A 423 6.01 -19.09 9.46
CA LEU A 423 6.69 -18.21 10.42
C LEU A 423 7.14 -16.87 9.82
N TYR A 424 7.74 -16.89 8.63
CA TYR A 424 8.18 -15.68 7.93
C TYR A 424 7.02 -14.77 7.50
N PHE A 425 5.85 -15.32 7.15
CA PHE A 425 4.66 -14.51 6.88
C PHE A 425 4.15 -13.84 8.15
N LYS A 426 4.08 -14.60 9.26
CA LYS A 426 3.70 -14.08 10.58
C LYS A 426 4.57 -12.90 11.00
N CYS A 427 5.88 -12.99 10.80
CA CYS A 427 6.82 -11.90 11.11
C CYS A 427 6.54 -10.63 10.28
N SER A 428 6.39 -10.73 8.95
CA SER A 428 6.09 -9.53 8.12
C SER A 428 4.70 -8.93 8.37
N VAL A 429 3.73 -9.71 8.86
CA VAL A 429 2.43 -9.15 9.30
C VAL A 429 2.60 -8.36 10.59
N LEU A 430 3.41 -8.82 11.55
CA LEU A 430 3.72 -8.04 12.77
C LEU A 430 4.51 -6.77 12.44
N GLU A 431 5.48 -6.85 11.53
CA GLU A 431 6.25 -5.72 10.98
C GLU A 431 5.33 -4.67 10.34
N CYS A 432 4.41 -5.09 9.47
CA CYS A 432 3.38 -4.24 8.86
C CYS A 432 2.44 -3.59 9.90
N LEU A 433 1.96 -4.34 10.89
CA LEU A 433 1.07 -3.81 11.94
C LEU A 433 1.82 -2.89 12.92
N LYS A 434 3.14 -3.06 13.08
CA LYS A 434 4.03 -2.11 13.77
C LYS A 434 4.19 -0.81 12.97
N GLU A 435 4.47 -0.88 11.67
CA GLU A 435 4.55 0.30 10.81
C GLU A 435 3.22 1.08 10.79
N LEU A 436 2.08 0.39 10.70
CA LEU A 436 0.74 0.99 10.77
C LEU A 436 0.54 1.77 12.08
N LEU A 437 0.85 1.15 13.22
CA LEU A 437 0.78 1.80 14.54
C LEU A 437 1.73 3.02 14.60
N GLN A 438 2.95 2.91 14.08
CA GLN A 438 3.89 4.03 14.04
C GLN A 438 3.37 5.20 13.18
N ASN A 439 2.80 4.92 12.01
CA ASN A 439 2.27 5.94 11.11
C ASN A 439 1.06 6.68 11.74
N TRP A 440 0.14 5.96 12.38
CA TRP A 440 -0.96 6.58 13.15
C TRP A 440 -0.47 7.45 14.31
N LEU A 441 0.56 7.00 15.05
CA LEU A 441 1.15 7.74 16.15
C LEU A 441 1.92 8.99 15.68
N ASN A 442 2.64 8.91 14.56
CA ASN A 442 3.30 10.05 13.92
C ASN A 442 2.26 11.10 13.49
N TRP A 443 1.19 10.67 12.81
CA TRP A 443 0.10 11.55 12.36
C TRP A 443 -0.61 12.26 13.52
N HIS A 444 -0.81 11.57 14.65
CA HIS A 444 -1.32 12.17 15.88
C HIS A 444 -0.43 13.30 16.41
N VAL A 445 0.89 13.13 16.42
CA VAL A 445 1.83 14.18 16.88
C VAL A 445 1.83 15.39 15.97
N VAL A 446 1.93 15.19 14.65
CA VAL A 446 1.90 16.30 13.67
C VAL A 446 0.61 17.12 13.81
N ARG A 447 -0.52 16.47 14.07
CA ARG A 447 -1.83 17.12 14.27
C ARG A 447 -1.94 17.89 15.60
N LEU A 448 -1.17 17.53 16.63
CA LEU A 448 -1.11 18.26 17.91
C LEU A 448 -0.24 19.52 17.81
N ASP A 449 0.82 19.51 17.00
CA ASP A 449 1.64 20.69 16.76
C ASP A 449 0.96 21.70 15.82
N SER A 450 0.04 21.24 14.94
CA SER A 450 -0.66 22.04 13.94
C SER A 450 -1.96 22.72 14.42
N GLU A 451 -2.01 23.24 15.66
CA GLU A 451 -3.20 23.86 16.29
C GLU A 451 -3.81 25.06 15.52
N SER A 452 -3.16 25.56 14.46
CA SER A 452 -3.66 26.66 13.62
C SER A 452 -4.66 26.26 12.52
N ASP A 453 -4.58 25.03 11.97
CA ASP A 453 -5.28 24.69 10.72
C ASP A 453 -6.69 24.10 10.96
N TYR A 454 -7.62 24.98 11.32
CA TYR A 454 -9.01 24.65 11.66
C TYR A 454 -9.83 23.96 10.53
N GLN A 455 -9.30 23.86 9.31
CA GLN A 455 -10.04 23.46 8.11
C GLN A 455 -9.96 21.96 7.75
N PHE A 456 -8.89 21.23 8.13
CA PHE A 456 -8.74 19.81 7.80
C PHE A 456 -9.50 18.88 8.78
N ARG A 457 -10.81 19.13 8.90
CA ARG A 457 -11.74 18.46 9.84
C ARG A 457 -12.72 17.52 9.09
N SER A 458 -12.20 16.78 8.11
CA SER A 458 -12.97 15.88 7.23
C SER A 458 -13.35 14.55 7.87
N LEU A 459 -12.55 14.03 8.82
CA LEU A 459 -12.93 12.89 9.68
C LEU A 459 -13.35 13.35 11.08
N ASN A 460 -14.47 12.81 11.55
CA ASN A 460 -15.04 13.05 12.89
C ASN A 460 -14.34 12.24 14.01
N THR A 461 -13.07 11.86 13.82
CA THR A 461 -12.27 11.16 14.82
C THR A 461 -11.88 12.12 15.95
N THR A 462 -12.64 12.06 17.04
CA THR A 462 -12.25 12.68 18.32
C THR A 462 -11.02 11.98 18.89
N LEU A 463 -10.33 12.61 19.85
CA LEU A 463 -9.21 11.98 20.55
C LEU A 463 -9.60 10.66 21.22
N SER A 464 -10.85 10.49 21.67
CA SER A 464 -11.36 9.19 22.13
C SER A 464 -11.30 8.16 21.01
N GLY A 465 -11.96 8.41 19.87
CA GLY A 465 -11.98 7.45 18.75
C GLY A 465 -10.59 7.07 18.23
N LEU A 466 -9.61 7.96 18.35
CA LEU A 466 -8.20 7.66 18.06
C LEU A 466 -7.55 6.76 19.13
N VAL A 467 -7.74 7.05 20.42
CA VAL A 467 -7.32 6.19 21.53
C VAL A 467 -7.98 4.80 21.44
N ASP A 468 -9.28 4.77 21.18
CA ASP A 468 -10.11 3.56 21.12
C ASP A 468 -9.67 2.65 19.94
N GLY A 469 -9.52 3.21 18.73
CA GLY A 469 -9.07 2.45 17.55
C GLY A 469 -7.63 1.94 17.66
N ILE A 470 -6.73 2.72 18.27
CA ILE A 470 -5.35 2.28 18.57
C ILE A 470 -5.35 1.18 19.63
N ALA A 471 -6.19 1.28 20.66
CA ALA A 471 -6.34 0.25 21.69
C ALA A 471 -6.83 -1.08 21.10
N GLU A 472 -7.85 -1.05 20.23
CA GLU A 472 -8.33 -2.24 19.54
C GLU A 472 -7.26 -2.88 18.63
N LEU A 473 -6.41 -2.09 17.95
CA LEU A 473 -5.27 -2.62 17.20
C LEU A 473 -4.27 -3.35 18.11
N ILE A 474 -3.89 -2.75 19.25
CA ILE A 474 -2.93 -3.36 20.18
C ILE A 474 -3.49 -4.64 20.82
N HIS A 475 -4.79 -4.68 21.12
CA HIS A 475 -5.46 -5.88 21.59
C HIS A 475 -5.55 -6.97 20.50
N PHE A 476 -5.80 -6.61 19.24
CA PHE A 476 -5.75 -7.53 18.11
C PHE A 476 -4.36 -8.13 17.91
N VAL A 477 -3.31 -7.29 17.89
CA VAL A 477 -1.91 -7.74 17.76
C VAL A 477 -1.50 -8.64 18.93
N GLY A 478 -1.90 -8.28 20.17
CA GLY A 478 -1.65 -9.11 21.35
C GLY A 478 -2.34 -10.49 21.29
N TRP A 479 -3.56 -10.55 20.76
CA TRP A 479 -4.28 -11.80 20.54
C TRP A 479 -3.59 -12.69 19.50
N ILE A 480 -3.32 -12.18 18.29
CA ILE A 480 -2.67 -12.98 17.24
C ILE A 480 -1.27 -13.44 17.68
N SER A 481 -0.52 -12.58 18.39
CA SER A 481 0.81 -12.91 18.93
C SER A 481 0.75 -14.03 19.97
N THR A 482 -0.19 -13.95 20.92
CA THR A 482 -0.42 -14.99 21.95
C THR A 482 -0.74 -16.35 21.32
N VAL A 483 -1.55 -16.36 20.26
CA VAL A 483 -1.91 -17.60 19.55
C VAL A 483 -0.75 -18.11 18.69
N ALA A 484 -0.05 -17.25 17.95
CA ALA A 484 1.06 -17.67 17.09
C ALA A 484 2.30 -18.13 17.87
N LEU A 485 2.64 -17.51 18.99
CA LEU A 485 3.71 -18.03 19.88
C LEU A 485 3.38 -19.45 20.34
N ARG A 486 2.13 -19.74 20.70
CA ARG A 486 1.69 -21.10 21.05
C ARG A 486 1.76 -22.09 19.88
N LEU A 487 1.39 -21.66 18.66
CA LEU A 487 1.44 -22.50 17.46
C LEU A 487 2.88 -22.80 17.01
N GLU A 488 3.78 -21.83 17.14
CA GLU A 488 5.19 -21.90 16.73
C GLU A 488 6.12 -22.32 17.89
N ASN A 489 5.59 -22.99 18.92
CA ASN A 489 6.33 -23.51 20.09
C ASN A 489 7.26 -22.48 20.78
N ASN A 490 6.80 -21.23 20.92
CA ASN A 490 7.53 -20.08 21.45
C ASN A 490 8.84 -19.76 20.71
N CYS A 491 8.86 -19.91 19.37
CA CYS A 491 10.01 -19.58 18.54
C CYS A 491 10.56 -18.17 18.79
N THR A 492 11.83 -18.07 19.19
CA THR A 492 12.57 -16.83 19.46
C THR A 492 12.48 -15.81 18.33
N PHE A 493 12.52 -16.25 17.06
CA PHE A 493 12.45 -15.36 15.91
C PHE A 493 11.11 -14.63 15.84
N LEU A 494 9.98 -15.32 16.06
CA LEU A 494 8.67 -14.68 16.14
C LEU A 494 8.56 -13.77 17.38
N LEU A 495 9.09 -14.23 18.52
CA LEU A 495 9.07 -13.48 19.78
C LEU A 495 9.74 -12.11 19.66
N TYR A 496 10.86 -12.02 18.92
CA TYR A 496 11.53 -10.75 18.63
C TYR A 496 10.59 -9.73 17.93
N PHE A 497 9.89 -10.12 16.85
CA PHE A 497 8.94 -9.22 16.16
C PHE A 497 7.76 -8.82 17.05
N VAL A 498 7.32 -9.70 17.95
CA VAL A 498 6.26 -9.38 18.93
C VAL A 498 6.76 -8.36 19.96
N LEU A 499 7.97 -8.53 20.50
CA LEU A 499 8.55 -7.58 21.46
C LEU A 499 8.90 -6.24 20.81
N ASP A 500 9.38 -6.24 19.57
CA ASP A 500 9.65 -5.05 18.76
C ASP A 500 8.38 -4.22 18.46
N PHE A 501 7.21 -4.86 18.33
CA PHE A 501 5.92 -4.15 18.35
C PHE A 501 5.66 -3.49 19.71
N TYR A 502 5.86 -4.22 20.81
CA TYR A 502 5.65 -3.67 22.16
C TYR A 502 6.67 -2.60 22.60
N GLU A 503 7.85 -2.52 21.96
CA GLU A 503 8.75 -1.36 22.10
C GLU A 503 8.14 -0.05 21.60
N VAL A 504 7.28 -0.11 20.58
CA VAL A 504 6.49 1.07 20.14
C VAL A 504 5.37 1.34 21.14
N VAL A 505 4.65 0.30 21.57
CA VAL A 505 3.50 0.44 22.49
C VAL A 505 3.89 1.04 23.84
N CYS A 506 5.03 0.64 24.40
CA CYS A 506 5.48 1.11 25.71
C CYS A 506 5.87 2.59 25.76
N ASP A 507 6.03 3.23 24.60
CA ASP A 507 6.50 4.62 24.42
C ASP A 507 5.37 5.64 24.17
N MET A 508 4.14 5.15 23.92
CA MET A 508 3.01 5.95 23.43
C MET A 508 2.67 7.18 24.28
N TYR A 509 2.83 7.07 25.60
CA TYR A 509 2.49 8.15 26.52
C TYR A 509 3.48 9.31 26.48
N LEU A 510 4.78 9.05 26.66
CA LEU A 510 5.81 10.10 26.69
C LEU A 510 6.25 10.58 25.30
N LYS A 511 6.36 9.69 24.31
CA LYS A 511 6.90 10.04 22.98
C LYS A 511 5.86 10.65 22.06
N TYR A 512 4.60 10.20 22.15
CA TYR A 512 3.53 10.58 21.22
C TYR A 512 2.38 11.36 21.89
N ASN A 513 2.55 11.73 23.16
CA ASN A 513 1.57 12.46 24.01
C ASN A 513 0.17 11.81 24.10
N LEU A 514 0.05 10.51 23.75
CA LEU A 514 -1.24 9.83 23.71
C LEU A 514 -1.58 9.27 25.11
N PRO A 515 -2.76 9.56 25.70
CA PRO A 515 -3.13 9.12 27.05
C PRO A 515 -3.56 7.64 27.10
N LEU A 516 -2.77 6.75 26.48
CA LEU A 516 -3.02 5.32 26.36
C LEU A 516 -1.78 4.53 26.76
N LEU A 517 -1.96 3.49 27.57
CA LEU A 517 -0.89 2.59 27.99
C LEU A 517 -1.49 1.19 28.21
N ILE A 518 -1.12 0.26 27.31
CA ILE A 518 -1.57 -1.14 27.30
C ILE A 518 -0.33 -2.02 27.44
N MET A 519 -0.43 -3.09 28.24
CA MET A 519 0.66 -4.05 28.47
C MET A 519 0.75 -5.11 27.37
N PRO A 520 1.90 -5.80 27.22
CA PRO A 520 1.95 -7.06 26.51
C PRO A 520 1.09 -8.08 27.27
N PRO A 521 0.23 -8.86 26.58
CA PRO A 521 -0.59 -9.86 27.26
C PRO A 521 0.30 -10.95 27.88
N ALA A 522 -0.19 -11.60 28.92
CA ALA A 522 0.52 -12.70 29.60
C ALA A 522 1.03 -13.80 28.64
N GLY A 523 0.27 -14.12 27.58
CA GLY A 523 0.66 -15.05 26.52
C GLY A 523 1.82 -14.59 25.60
N VAL A 524 2.35 -13.38 25.82
CA VAL A 524 3.59 -12.84 25.26
C VAL A 524 4.61 -12.61 26.38
N PHE A 525 4.20 -11.98 27.48
CA PHE A 525 5.07 -11.64 28.62
C PHE A 525 5.73 -12.88 29.25
N TYR A 526 4.99 -13.96 29.53
CA TYR A 526 5.58 -15.14 30.16
C TYR A 526 6.49 -15.96 29.23
N PRO A 527 6.15 -16.19 27.94
CA PRO A 527 7.10 -16.73 26.97
C PRO A 527 8.38 -15.89 26.80
N ALA A 528 8.28 -14.55 26.88
CA ALA A 528 9.45 -13.68 26.88
C ALA A 528 10.31 -13.84 28.15
N LEU A 529 9.68 -13.84 29.32
CA LEU A 529 10.35 -13.97 30.62
C LEU A 529 11.03 -15.33 30.79
N LEU A 530 10.44 -16.41 30.26
CA LEU A 530 10.96 -17.78 30.34
C LEU A 530 11.72 -18.22 29.07
N SER A 531 12.10 -17.27 28.21
CA SER A 531 12.78 -17.57 26.95
C SER A 531 14.18 -18.17 27.16
N MET A 532 14.62 -18.96 26.18
CA MET A 532 15.97 -19.56 26.14
C MET A 532 17.03 -18.61 25.58
N ASP A 533 16.66 -17.36 25.26
CA ASP A 533 17.47 -16.39 24.52
C ASP A 533 17.69 -15.11 25.33
N SER A 534 18.93 -14.62 25.34
CA SER A 534 19.32 -13.42 26.08
C SER A 534 18.81 -12.14 25.44
N VAL A 535 18.64 -12.10 24.11
CA VAL A 535 18.16 -10.90 23.40
C VAL A 535 16.70 -10.64 23.78
N SER A 536 15.84 -11.66 23.67
CA SER A 536 14.41 -11.60 24.03
C SER A 536 14.20 -11.21 25.50
N LEU A 537 14.97 -11.79 26.43
CA LEU A 537 14.89 -11.44 27.85
C LEU A 537 15.37 -10.02 28.14
N ASN A 538 16.46 -9.58 27.50
CA ASN A 538 16.98 -8.21 27.61
C ASN A 538 16.00 -7.18 27.03
N GLN A 539 15.35 -7.50 25.91
CA GLN A 539 14.33 -6.68 25.27
C GLN A 539 13.09 -6.55 26.16
N LEU A 540 12.62 -7.64 26.79
CA LEU A 540 11.56 -7.58 27.79
C LEU A 540 11.93 -6.68 28.98
N CYS A 541 13.16 -6.80 29.50
CA CYS A 541 13.64 -5.94 30.59
C CYS A 541 13.62 -4.46 30.19
N TYR A 542 14.04 -4.13 28.97
CA TYR A 542 13.99 -2.77 28.42
C TYR A 542 12.55 -2.24 28.27
N ILE A 543 11.65 -3.03 27.68
CA ILE A 543 10.21 -2.71 27.54
C ILE A 543 9.58 -2.43 28.91
N MET A 544 9.83 -3.29 29.91
CA MET A 544 9.27 -3.13 31.25
C MET A 544 9.86 -1.93 32.01
N TYR A 545 11.13 -1.59 31.77
CA TYR A 545 11.72 -0.33 32.23
C TYR A 545 11.04 0.90 31.58
N ARG A 546 10.74 0.87 30.28
CA ARG A 546 10.03 1.96 29.60
C ARG A 546 8.60 2.13 30.10
N TYR A 547 7.87 1.04 30.33
CA TYR A 547 6.57 1.08 30.99
C TYR A 547 6.66 1.68 32.40
N ARG A 548 7.71 1.39 33.18
CA ARG A 548 7.96 2.03 34.48
C ARG A 548 8.01 3.55 34.37
N THR A 549 8.82 4.06 33.45
CA THR A 549 9.04 5.50 33.24
C THR A 549 7.75 6.20 32.78
N ASN A 550 7.03 5.60 31.82
CA ASN A 550 5.76 6.12 31.34
C ASN A 550 4.67 6.12 32.44
N LEU A 551 4.55 5.05 33.25
CA LEU A 551 3.59 4.97 34.36
C LEU A 551 3.90 5.94 35.52
N VAL A 552 5.18 6.19 35.82
CA VAL A 552 5.58 7.20 36.81
C VAL A 552 5.20 8.60 36.33
N ALA A 553 5.54 8.94 35.09
CA ALA A 553 5.16 10.22 34.49
C ALA A 553 3.62 10.39 34.39
N ALA A 554 2.87 9.33 34.06
CA ALA A 554 1.41 9.35 34.05
C ALA A 554 0.84 9.70 35.43
N LYS A 555 1.34 9.03 36.48
CA LYS A 555 0.93 9.27 37.87
C LYS A 555 1.28 10.68 38.36
N GLU A 556 2.43 11.22 37.98
CA GLU A 556 2.84 12.59 38.31
C GLU A 556 1.98 13.64 37.58
N ASN A 557 1.60 13.37 36.32
CA ASN A 557 0.64 14.19 35.58
C ASN A 557 -0.77 14.12 36.19
N GLU A 558 -1.27 12.94 36.61
CA GLU A 558 -2.57 12.81 37.31
C GLU A 558 -2.59 13.59 38.64
N LEU A 559 -1.47 13.61 39.37
CA LEU A 559 -1.33 14.34 40.64
C LEU A 559 -1.29 15.87 40.44
N THR A 560 -0.62 16.35 39.38
CA THR A 560 -0.42 17.79 39.12
C THR A 560 -1.53 18.43 38.28
N LYS A 561 -2.04 17.75 37.25
CA LYS A 561 -2.97 18.29 36.23
C LYS A 561 -4.43 17.89 36.45
N LYS A 562 -4.87 17.75 37.70
CA LYS A 562 -6.23 17.34 38.19
C LYS A 562 -7.47 18.04 37.58
N LYS A 563 -7.32 18.97 36.63
CA LYS A 563 -8.40 19.74 35.98
C LYS A 563 -8.36 19.72 34.44
N LYS A 564 -7.44 19.00 33.78
CA LYS A 564 -7.24 19.13 32.31
C LYS A 564 -7.25 17.85 31.45
N GLN A 565 -7.43 16.65 32.01
CA GLN A 565 -7.54 15.41 31.22
C GLN A 565 -8.80 14.63 31.57
N GLN A 566 -9.56 14.20 30.56
CA GLN A 566 -10.78 13.39 30.70
C GLN A 566 -10.47 11.91 30.89
N PHE A 567 -9.30 11.46 30.44
CA PHE A 567 -8.82 10.10 30.59
C PHE A 567 -8.14 9.94 31.96
N LYS A 568 -8.77 9.19 32.86
CA LYS A 568 -8.11 8.60 34.04
C LYS A 568 -7.49 7.28 33.59
N PHE A 569 -6.25 7.00 33.96
CA PHE A 569 -5.68 5.69 33.68
C PHE A 569 -6.40 4.61 34.49
N SER A 570 -6.61 3.43 33.90
CA SER A 570 -7.26 2.35 34.63
C SER A 570 -6.39 1.90 35.80
N SER A 571 -6.98 1.70 36.97
CA SER A 571 -6.28 1.09 38.11
C SER A 571 -5.78 -0.32 37.79
N GLN A 572 -6.45 -1.00 36.85
CA GLN A 572 -6.09 -2.32 36.32
C GLN A 572 -4.72 -2.29 35.60
N THR A 573 -4.41 -1.28 34.78
CA THR A 573 -3.11 -1.17 34.10
C THR A 573 -1.95 -1.10 35.10
N TYR A 574 -2.11 -0.34 36.18
CA TYR A 574 -1.12 -0.29 37.28
C TYR A 574 -1.06 -1.63 38.06
N GLN A 575 -2.17 -2.35 38.21
CA GLN A 575 -2.20 -3.66 38.88
C GLN A 575 -1.48 -4.73 38.04
N GLU A 576 -1.76 -4.79 36.73
CA GLU A 576 -1.11 -5.71 35.78
C GLU A 576 0.41 -5.46 35.73
N TYR A 577 0.84 -4.20 35.61
CA TYR A 577 2.27 -3.85 35.71
C TYR A 577 2.92 -4.40 36.97
N ASN A 578 2.28 -4.20 38.14
CA ASN A 578 2.82 -4.67 39.41
C ASN A 578 2.86 -6.20 39.50
N GLN A 579 1.90 -6.92 38.92
CA GLN A 579 1.92 -8.39 38.84
C GLN A 579 3.10 -8.88 37.98
N TYR A 580 3.29 -8.30 36.78
CA TYR A 580 4.42 -8.63 35.91
C TYR A 580 5.77 -8.28 36.55
N ILE A 581 5.91 -7.16 37.27
CA ILE A 581 7.14 -6.85 38.02
C ILE A 581 7.38 -7.84 39.17
N ILE A 582 6.34 -8.27 39.89
CA ILE A 582 6.47 -9.30 40.92
C ILE A 582 6.91 -10.64 40.29
N ALA A 583 6.42 -10.99 39.09
CA ALA A 583 6.87 -12.16 38.36
C ALA A 583 8.34 -12.04 37.91
N MET A 584 8.75 -10.92 37.28
CA MET A 584 10.14 -10.70 36.84
C MET A 584 11.14 -10.70 38.00
N VAL A 585 10.86 -9.98 39.09
CA VAL A 585 11.73 -9.92 40.28
C VAL A 585 11.65 -11.23 41.09
N GLY A 586 10.51 -11.93 41.02
CA GLY A 586 10.33 -13.30 41.50
C GLY A 586 11.22 -14.31 40.77
N CYS A 587 11.35 -14.14 39.45
CA CYS A 587 12.14 -14.94 38.53
C CYS A 587 13.63 -14.63 38.66
N LEU A 588 14.04 -13.44 38.20
CA LEU A 588 15.43 -13.06 37.92
C LEU A 588 16.29 -12.75 39.15
N TRP A 589 15.70 -12.54 40.34
CA TRP A 589 16.46 -12.05 41.51
C TRP A 589 16.12 -12.72 42.83
N THR A 590 14.83 -12.97 43.12
CA THR A 590 14.40 -13.42 44.45
C THR A 590 14.09 -14.91 44.55
N SER A 591 14.24 -15.71 43.49
CA SER A 591 13.99 -17.17 43.49
C SER A 591 12.60 -17.57 44.04
N ASN A 592 11.57 -16.76 43.77
CA ASN A 592 10.24 -16.87 44.38
C ASN A 592 9.09 -16.91 43.36
N VAL A 593 9.37 -16.97 42.04
CA VAL A 593 8.35 -16.83 40.97
C VAL A 593 7.11 -17.69 41.20
N PHE A 594 7.29 -18.99 41.42
CA PHE A 594 6.19 -19.96 41.61
C PHE A 594 5.28 -19.68 42.83
N GLN A 595 5.75 -18.89 43.80
CA GLN A 595 5.04 -18.64 45.07
C GLN A 595 4.49 -17.22 45.20
N LYS A 596 5.01 -16.25 44.42
CA LYS A 596 4.62 -14.83 44.50
C LYS A 596 3.90 -14.31 43.26
N ASP A 597 3.99 -15.01 42.13
CA ASP A 597 3.15 -14.68 40.98
C ASP A 597 1.67 -14.90 41.33
N ASN A 598 0.85 -13.89 41.08
CA ASN A 598 -0.59 -13.88 41.33
C ASN A 598 -1.40 -13.58 40.06
N HIS A 599 -0.75 -13.52 38.89
CA HIS A 599 -1.44 -13.37 37.62
C HIS A 599 -2.19 -14.67 37.26
N PRO A 600 -3.45 -14.64 36.81
CA PRO A 600 -4.25 -15.84 36.55
C PRO A 600 -3.74 -16.73 35.40
N GLN A 601 -2.86 -16.20 34.54
CA GLN A 601 -2.14 -16.94 33.50
C GLN A 601 -0.62 -16.99 33.77
N GLY A 602 -0.20 -16.80 35.03
CA GLY A 602 1.20 -16.72 35.44
C GLY A 602 1.86 -18.08 35.71
N VAL A 603 3.09 -18.05 36.22
CA VAL A 603 3.93 -19.24 36.47
C VAL A 603 3.73 -19.84 37.87
N ARG A 604 2.61 -19.52 38.55
CA ARG A 604 2.31 -20.05 39.87
C ARG A 604 2.01 -21.56 39.79
N LEU A 605 2.76 -22.35 40.55
CA LEU A 605 2.63 -23.81 40.62
C LEU A 605 2.72 -24.27 42.06
N ASP A 606 1.92 -25.27 42.43
CA ASP A 606 1.93 -25.83 43.77
C ASP A 606 3.25 -26.56 44.07
N ASP A 607 3.76 -26.44 45.30
CA ASP A 607 5.01 -27.09 45.74
C ASP A 607 4.97 -28.62 45.58
N GLU A 608 3.79 -29.25 45.50
CA GLU A 608 3.63 -30.68 45.16
C GLU A 608 3.85 -30.99 43.67
N LEU A 609 3.40 -30.12 42.76
CA LEU A 609 3.64 -30.27 41.33
C LEU A 609 5.12 -30.03 41.01
N LEU A 610 5.72 -29.03 41.67
CA LEU A 610 7.14 -28.72 41.52
C LEU A 610 8.02 -29.89 41.98
N LYS A 611 7.70 -30.55 43.11
CA LYS A 611 8.38 -31.78 43.55
C LYS A 611 8.29 -32.93 42.54
N LYS A 612 7.16 -33.07 41.82
CA LYS A 612 6.97 -34.10 40.78
C LYS A 612 7.84 -33.88 39.53
N THR A 613 8.45 -32.70 39.34
CA THR A 613 9.38 -32.44 38.23
C THR A 613 10.75 -33.09 38.39
N GLY A 614 11.14 -33.50 39.60
CA GLY A 614 12.47 -34.05 39.91
C GLY A 614 13.62 -33.03 39.94
N VAL A 615 13.36 -31.74 39.68
CA VAL A 615 14.40 -30.68 39.68
C VAL A 615 14.82 -30.31 41.11
N GLN A 616 16.06 -30.63 41.49
CA GLN A 616 16.52 -30.55 42.88
C GLN A 616 16.54 -29.14 43.49
N GLU A 617 16.73 -28.08 42.69
CA GLU A 617 16.64 -26.67 43.14
C GLU A 617 15.69 -25.81 42.26
N PHE A 618 14.47 -26.29 42.00
CA PHE A 618 13.50 -25.60 41.11
C PHE A 618 13.30 -24.10 41.40
N LYS A 619 13.42 -23.66 42.67
CA LYS A 619 13.29 -22.25 43.07
C LYS A 619 14.39 -21.35 42.48
N ASN A 620 15.61 -21.86 42.33
CA ASN A 620 16.76 -21.10 41.85
C ASN A 620 16.91 -21.13 40.31
N SER A 621 16.24 -22.06 39.62
CA SER A 621 16.43 -22.36 38.20
C SER A 621 16.20 -21.22 37.21
N PHE A 622 15.58 -20.11 37.63
CA PHE A 622 15.33 -18.93 36.79
C PHE A 622 15.97 -17.63 37.34
N ASN A 623 16.77 -17.72 38.41
CA ASN A 623 17.56 -16.59 38.91
C ASN A 623 18.68 -16.22 37.91
N ILE A 624 19.14 -14.96 37.85
CA ILE A 624 20.07 -14.42 36.82
C ILE A 624 21.31 -15.28 36.48
N VAL A 625 21.81 -16.08 37.43
CA VAL A 625 22.93 -17.03 37.21
C VAL A 625 22.51 -18.35 36.53
N TYR A 626 21.31 -18.85 36.83
CA TYR A 626 20.80 -20.16 36.39
C TYR A 626 19.76 -20.05 35.27
N HIS A 627 19.23 -18.85 35.00
CA HIS A 627 18.22 -18.61 33.98
C HIS A 627 18.73 -19.15 32.62
N PRO A 628 17.94 -19.94 31.86
CA PRO A 628 18.44 -20.60 30.65
C PRO A 628 19.09 -19.65 29.63
N ALA A 629 18.45 -18.51 29.35
CA ALA A 629 19.01 -17.43 28.52
C ALA A 629 20.36 -16.86 28.98
N MET A 630 20.70 -16.96 30.27
CA MET A 630 21.90 -16.38 30.87
C MET A 630 22.98 -17.43 31.21
N MET A 631 22.65 -18.72 31.15
CA MET A 631 23.54 -19.82 31.52
C MET A 631 24.88 -19.79 30.74
N GLY A 632 24.85 -19.46 29.45
CA GLY A 632 26.06 -19.33 28.62
C GLY A 632 27.01 -18.22 29.12
N TYR A 633 26.46 -17.09 29.56
CA TYR A 633 27.23 -16.00 30.14
C TYR A 633 27.80 -16.37 31.51
N ALA A 634 27.06 -17.12 32.33
CA ALA A 634 27.53 -17.63 33.61
C ALA A 634 28.71 -18.60 33.44
N ILE A 635 28.65 -19.50 32.45
CA ILE A 635 29.76 -20.42 32.11
C ILE A 635 30.99 -19.64 31.66
N HIS A 636 30.85 -18.70 30.71
CA HIS A 636 31.98 -17.91 30.19
C HIS A 636 32.62 -17.02 31.28
N PHE A 637 31.81 -16.43 32.17
CA PHE A 637 32.31 -15.70 33.33
C PHE A 637 33.10 -16.59 34.30
N LEU A 638 32.65 -17.83 34.53
CA LEU A 638 33.38 -18.79 35.36
C LEU A 638 34.70 -19.24 34.68
N GLN A 639 34.70 -19.47 33.37
CA GLN A 639 35.92 -19.76 32.60
C GLN A 639 36.96 -18.64 32.72
N GLN A 640 36.54 -17.37 32.67
CA GLN A 640 37.44 -16.21 32.85
C GLN A 640 37.90 -16.04 34.31
N ALA A 641 37.06 -16.39 35.30
CA ALA A 641 37.37 -16.19 36.72
C ALA A 641 38.14 -17.35 37.37
N CYS A 642 38.00 -18.58 36.86
CA CYS A 642 38.57 -19.82 37.39
C CYS A 642 38.82 -20.83 36.24
N PRO A 643 39.87 -20.66 35.41
CA PRO A 643 40.11 -21.50 34.23
C PRO A 643 40.41 -22.97 34.55
N ASP A 644 40.85 -23.28 35.77
CA ASP A 644 41.27 -24.62 36.20
C ASP A 644 40.12 -25.52 36.73
N ASP A 645 38.88 -25.03 36.81
CA ASP A 645 37.71 -25.80 37.30
C ASP A 645 36.82 -26.30 36.14
N PRO A 646 36.90 -27.59 35.75
CA PRO A 646 36.07 -28.15 34.68
C PRO A 646 34.61 -28.41 35.09
N THR A 647 34.22 -28.16 36.35
CA THR A 647 32.88 -28.49 36.87
C THR A 647 31.88 -27.33 36.82
N PHE A 648 32.33 -26.13 36.44
CA PHE A 648 31.53 -24.90 36.30
C PHE A 648 30.51 -24.67 37.42
N ASN A 649 30.97 -24.73 38.67
CA ASN A 649 30.10 -24.66 39.83
C ASN A 649 29.48 -23.25 40.01
N PHE A 650 28.30 -23.05 39.44
CA PHE A 650 27.51 -21.80 39.52
C PHE A 650 27.27 -21.28 40.94
N SER A 651 27.33 -22.15 41.97
CA SER A 651 27.18 -21.73 43.36
C SER A 651 28.31 -20.81 43.86
N LEU A 652 29.43 -20.72 43.11
CA LEU A 652 30.53 -19.77 43.31
C LEU A 652 30.14 -18.32 42.98
N ILE A 653 29.11 -18.08 42.17
CA ILE A 653 28.62 -16.72 41.83
C ILE A 653 27.73 -16.21 42.97
N LYS A 654 28.35 -15.90 44.12
CA LYS A 654 27.69 -15.39 45.33
C LYS A 654 28.52 -14.27 45.96
N GLY A 655 27.89 -13.46 46.83
CA GLY A 655 28.56 -12.37 47.54
C GLY A 655 29.17 -11.34 46.58
N LYS A 656 30.46 -11.01 46.72
CA LYS A 656 31.14 -10.05 45.83
C LYS A 656 31.19 -10.51 44.36
N LYS A 657 31.32 -11.82 44.09
CA LYS A 657 31.34 -12.35 42.72
C LYS A 657 30.02 -12.14 41.97
N TRP A 658 28.89 -12.01 42.68
CA TRP A 658 27.60 -11.68 42.08
C TRP A 658 27.61 -10.29 41.42
N ASN A 659 28.17 -9.28 42.09
CA ASN A 659 28.25 -7.93 41.54
C ASN A 659 29.16 -7.88 40.30
N TRP A 660 30.31 -8.57 40.34
CA TRP A 660 31.20 -8.70 39.20
C TRP A 660 30.56 -9.43 38.01
N TYR A 661 29.68 -10.42 38.28
CA TYR A 661 28.90 -11.07 37.22
C TYR A 661 27.86 -10.13 36.60
N LEU A 662 27.21 -9.26 37.39
CA LEU A 662 26.34 -8.20 36.85
C LEU A 662 27.12 -7.17 36.02
N ASP A 663 28.22 -6.63 36.55
CA ASP A 663 29.09 -5.70 35.81
C ASP A 663 29.58 -6.33 34.48
N TYR A 664 29.88 -7.64 34.49
CA TYR A 664 30.21 -8.42 33.29
C TYR A 664 29.03 -8.55 32.31
N LEU A 665 27.83 -8.94 32.76
CA LEU A 665 26.63 -9.05 31.92
C LEU A 665 26.31 -7.73 31.23
N TYR A 666 26.46 -6.60 31.93
CA TYR A 666 26.27 -5.27 31.37
C TYR A 666 27.32 -4.95 30.29
N ALA A 667 28.57 -5.33 30.51
CA ALA A 667 29.64 -5.22 29.50
C ALA A 667 29.43 -6.11 28.25
N GLN A 668 28.57 -7.14 28.33
CA GLN A 668 28.15 -7.95 27.18
C GLN A 668 26.95 -7.35 26.40
N GLY A 669 26.56 -6.09 26.69
CA GLY A 669 25.49 -5.38 25.95
C GLY A 669 24.08 -5.59 26.49
N LEU A 670 23.91 -6.23 27.65
CA LEU A 670 22.60 -6.47 28.29
C LEU A 670 22.10 -5.22 29.05
N GLU A 671 22.03 -4.09 28.35
CA GLU A 671 21.68 -2.77 28.91
C GLU A 671 20.19 -2.69 29.33
N GLY A 672 19.30 -3.43 28.67
CA GLY A 672 17.90 -3.55 29.07
C GLY A 672 17.75 -4.21 30.45
N LEU A 673 18.52 -5.28 30.70
CA LEU A 673 18.63 -5.92 32.01
C LEU A 673 19.21 -4.97 33.06
N LYS A 674 20.23 -4.17 32.71
CA LYS A 674 20.80 -3.13 33.60
C LYS A 674 19.75 -2.11 34.03
N LEU A 675 19.10 -1.46 33.07
CA LEU A 675 18.07 -0.44 33.32
C LEU A 675 16.90 -0.99 34.16
N PHE A 676 16.50 -2.24 33.90
CA PHE A 676 15.49 -2.94 34.71
C PHE A 676 15.93 -3.15 36.17
N VAL A 677 17.12 -3.73 36.37
CA VAL A 677 17.67 -4.06 37.71
C VAL A 677 17.92 -2.79 38.52
N GLU A 678 18.56 -1.78 37.94
CA GLU A 678 18.86 -0.51 38.61
C GLU A 678 17.59 0.28 38.97
N SER A 679 16.55 0.25 38.13
CA SER A 679 15.30 0.97 38.39
C SER A 679 14.34 0.26 39.34
N SER A 680 14.41 -1.08 39.44
CA SER A 680 13.40 -1.90 40.14
C SER A 680 13.89 -2.56 41.43
N ILE A 681 15.21 -2.67 41.66
CA ILE A 681 15.77 -3.36 42.84
C ILE A 681 16.52 -2.35 43.74
N ASN A 682 15.87 -1.98 44.86
CA ASN A 682 16.33 -0.96 45.80
C ASN A 682 17.78 -1.13 46.31
N ARG A 683 18.30 -2.37 46.36
CA ARG A 683 19.68 -2.66 46.77
C ARG A 683 20.71 -2.22 45.73
N VAL A 684 20.34 -2.23 44.44
CA VAL A 684 21.21 -1.80 43.34
C VAL A 684 21.05 -0.31 43.08
N SER A 685 19.84 0.25 43.16
CA SER A 685 19.61 1.69 42.99
C SER A 685 20.37 2.56 44.01
N GLN A 686 20.43 2.12 45.27
CA GLN A 686 21.26 2.78 46.29
C GLN A 686 22.76 2.67 45.99
N ALA A 687 23.20 1.56 45.39
CA ALA A 687 24.60 1.37 45.02
C ALA A 687 24.99 2.24 43.81
N SER A 688 24.14 2.34 42.78
CA SER A 688 24.41 3.19 41.61
C SER A 688 24.32 4.69 41.96
N GLN A 689 23.36 5.11 42.80
CA GLN A 689 23.30 6.50 43.31
C GLN A 689 24.55 6.89 44.10
N ASN A 690 25.08 5.99 44.93
CA ASN A 690 26.34 6.23 45.65
C ASN A 690 27.56 6.18 44.70
N LYS A 691 27.54 5.36 43.65
CA LYS A 691 28.60 5.31 42.62
C LYS A 691 28.65 6.63 41.83
N ALA A 692 27.51 7.18 41.44
CA ALA A 692 27.40 8.46 40.74
C ALA A 692 27.88 9.64 41.62
N ARG A 693 27.42 9.72 42.87
CA ARG A 693 27.87 10.76 43.83
C ARG A 693 29.37 10.74 44.12
N ASN A 694 30.03 9.60 43.94
CA ASN A 694 31.48 9.45 44.12
C ASN A 694 32.29 9.74 42.84
N VAL A 695 31.65 10.20 41.76
CA VAL A 695 32.29 10.67 40.51
C VAL A 695 32.16 12.19 40.33
N GLU A 696 31.32 12.85 41.15
CA GLU A 696 31.14 14.31 41.19
C GLU A 696 31.91 14.98 42.35
N VAL A 697 32.99 14.35 42.84
CA VAL A 697 33.84 14.79 43.97
C VAL A 697 35.32 14.70 43.62
#